data_AF-O76074-F1
#
_entry.id   AF-O76074-F1
#
_cell.length_a   1.000
_cell.length_b   1.000
_cell.length_c   1.000
_cell.angle_alpha   90.00
_cell.angle_beta   90.00
_cell.angle_gamma   90.00
#
_symmetry.space_group_name_H-M   'P 1'
#
loop_
_entity.id
_entity.type
_entity.pdbx_description
1 polymer ?
#
loop_
_entity_poly.entity_id
_entity_poly.type
_entity_poly.pdbx_seq_one_letter_code
_entity_poly.pdbx_strand_id
1 'polypeptide(L)'
;MERAGPSFGQQRQQQQPQQQKQQQRDQDSVEAWLDDHWDFTFSYFVRKATREMVNAWFAERVHTIPVCKEGIRGHTESCSCPLQQSPRADNSAPGTPTRKISASEFDRPLRPIVVKDSEGTVSFLSDSEKKEQMPLTPPRFDHDEGDQCSRLLELVKDISSHLDVTALCHKIFLHIHGLISADRYSLFLVCEDSSNDKFLISRLFDVAEGSTLEEVSNNCIRLEWNKGIVGHVAALGEPLNIKDAYEDPRFNAEVDQITGYKTQSILCMPIKNHREEVVGVAQAINKKSGNGGTFTEKDEKDFAAYLAFCGIVLHNAQLYETSLLENKRNQVLLDLASLIFEEQQSLEVILKKIAATIISFMQVQKCTIFIVDEDCSDSFSSVFHMECEELEKSSDTLTREHDANKINYMYAQYVKNTMEPLNIPDVSKDKRFPWTTENTGNVNQQCIRSLLCTPIKNGKKNKVIGVCQLVNKMEENTGKVKPFNRNDEQFLEAFVIFCGLGIQNTQMYEAVERAMAKQMVTLEVLSYHASAAEEETRELQSLAAAVVPSAQTLKITDFSFSDFELSDLETALCTIRMFTDLNLVQNFQMKHEVLCRWILSVKKNYRKNVAYHNWRHAFNTAQCMFAALKAGKIQNKLTDLEILALLIAALSHDLDHRGVNNSYIQRSEHPLAQLYCHSIMEHHHFDQCLMILNSPGNQILSGLSIEEYKTTLKIIKQAILATDLALYIKRRGEFFELIRKNQFNLEDPHQKELFLAMLMTACDLSAITKPWPIQQRIAELVATEFFDQGDRERKELNIEPTDLMNREKKNKIPSMQVGFIDAICLQLYEALTHVSEDCFPLLDGCRKNRQKWQALAEQQEKMLINGESGQAKRN
;
A
#
# COMPACT_ATOMS: atom_id res chain seq x y z
N MET A 1 -4.34 9.88 -31.13
CA MET A 1 -3.21 10.84 -31.22
C MET A 1 -3.07 11.50 -29.87
N GLU A 2 -2.27 10.90 -29.00
CA GLU A 2 -1.78 11.53 -27.77
C GLU A 2 -0.83 12.66 -28.19
N ARG A 3 -1.13 13.91 -27.81
CA ARG A 3 -0.17 15.02 -27.89
C ARG A 3 -0.23 15.82 -26.60
N ALA A 4 0.80 15.58 -25.79
CA ALA A 4 1.40 16.42 -24.76
C ALA A 4 0.63 17.69 -24.37
N GLY A 5 0.00 17.67 -23.20
CA GLY A 5 -0.49 18.85 -22.51
C GLY A 5 0.67 19.71 -21.96
N PRO A 6 0.62 21.05 -22.07
CA PRO A 6 1.71 21.92 -21.69
C PRO A 6 1.76 22.17 -20.17
N SER A 7 2.98 22.18 -19.66
CA SER A 7 3.41 22.53 -18.30
C SER A 7 2.90 23.93 -17.88
N PHE A 8 1.90 23.97 -16.98
CA PHE A 8 1.51 25.16 -16.21
C PHE A 8 1.64 24.84 -14.71
N GLY A 9 2.87 24.93 -14.20
CA GLY A 9 3.18 24.52 -12.82
C GLY A 9 4.17 25.43 -12.09
N GLN A 10 4.19 26.75 -12.32
CA GLN A 10 5.16 27.62 -11.62
C GLN A 10 4.62 28.89 -10.94
N GLN A 11 3.32 29.23 -11.00
CA GLN A 11 2.80 30.39 -10.27
C GLN A 11 1.92 30.09 -9.04
N ARG A 12 1.54 28.83 -8.76
CA ARG A 12 0.78 28.48 -7.53
C ARG A 12 1.63 28.19 -6.30
N GLN A 13 2.96 28.22 -6.38
CA GLN A 13 3.83 27.84 -5.25
C GLN A 13 4.04 28.92 -4.18
N GLN A 14 3.65 30.19 -4.40
CA GLN A 14 3.94 31.25 -3.42
C GLN A 14 2.86 31.45 -2.34
N GLN A 15 1.62 30.97 -2.52
CA GLN A 15 0.56 31.11 -1.51
C GLN A 15 0.42 29.91 -0.56
N GLN A 16 0.86 28.71 -0.97
CA GLN A 16 0.83 27.51 -0.11
C GLN A 16 1.66 27.59 1.19
N PRO A 17 2.83 28.27 1.26
CA PRO A 17 3.66 28.26 2.47
C PRO A 17 3.00 28.92 3.70
N GLN A 18 2.14 29.93 3.50
CA GLN A 18 1.50 30.62 4.64
C GLN A 18 0.36 29.79 5.26
N GLN A 19 -0.45 29.12 4.44
CA GLN A 19 -1.49 28.20 4.95
C GLN A 19 -0.87 27.00 5.68
N GLN A 20 0.20 26.41 5.13
CA GLN A 20 0.92 25.32 5.81
C GLN A 20 1.51 25.78 7.15
N LYS A 21 2.09 26.98 7.23
CA LYS A 21 2.59 27.52 8.51
C LYS A 21 1.48 27.78 9.54
N GLN A 22 0.28 28.17 9.11
CA GLN A 22 -0.84 28.34 10.02
C GLN A 22 -1.38 26.98 10.51
N GLN A 23 -1.57 26.01 9.61
CA GLN A 23 -1.96 24.65 9.98
C GLN A 23 -0.96 24.00 10.93
N GLN A 24 0.34 24.20 10.71
CA GLN A 24 1.37 23.70 11.62
C GLN A 24 1.25 24.33 13.00
N ARG A 25 1.07 25.66 13.10
CA ARG A 25 0.88 26.32 14.40
C ARG A 25 -0.38 25.86 15.13
N ASP A 26 -1.46 25.61 14.39
CA ASP A 26 -2.70 25.10 14.97
C ASP A 26 -2.53 23.65 15.45
N GLN A 27 -1.80 22.81 14.69
CA GLN A 27 -1.42 21.46 15.12
C GLN A 27 -0.52 21.47 16.35
N ASP A 28 0.54 22.27 16.35
CA ASP A 28 1.47 22.39 17.48
C ASP A 28 0.74 22.86 18.75
N SER A 29 -0.24 23.77 18.61
CA SER A 29 -1.07 24.23 19.73
C SER A 29 -2.03 23.15 20.26
N VAL A 30 -2.55 22.29 19.39
CA VAL A 30 -3.40 21.16 19.80
C VAL A 30 -2.56 20.08 20.46
N GLU A 31 -1.37 19.77 19.93
CA GLU A 31 -0.43 18.84 20.55
C GLU A 31 -0.01 19.32 21.94
N ALA A 32 0.40 20.58 22.08
CA ALA A 32 0.73 21.16 23.38
C ALA A 32 -0.43 21.06 24.37
N TRP A 33 -1.67 21.31 23.93
CA TRP A 33 -2.85 21.17 24.79
C TRP A 33 -3.09 19.70 25.19
N LEU A 34 -2.93 18.75 24.27
CA LEU A 34 -3.09 17.32 24.56
C LEU A 34 -2.01 16.82 25.54
N ASP A 35 -0.79 17.32 25.43
CA ASP A 35 0.33 17.01 26.33
C ASP A 35 0.10 17.57 27.73
N ASP A 36 -0.41 18.80 27.83
CA ASP A 36 -0.76 19.44 29.11
C ASP A 36 -1.99 18.79 29.79
N HIS A 37 -2.82 18.06 29.04
CA HIS A 37 -4.06 17.42 29.53
C HIS A 37 -4.01 15.89 29.41
N TRP A 38 -2.92 15.28 29.86
CA TRP A 38 -2.64 13.84 29.71
C TRP A 38 -3.79 12.91 30.16
N ASP A 39 -4.49 13.22 31.26
CA ASP A 39 -5.62 12.44 31.76
C ASP A 39 -6.77 12.35 30.75
N PHE A 40 -7.12 13.51 30.17
CA PHE A 40 -8.14 13.60 29.13
C PHE A 40 -7.69 12.86 27.87
N THR A 41 -6.45 13.10 27.45
CA THR A 41 -5.86 12.49 26.24
C THR A 41 -5.86 10.97 26.34
N PHE A 42 -5.41 10.42 27.48
CA PHE A 42 -5.43 8.98 27.74
C PHE A 42 -6.87 8.42 27.72
N SER A 43 -7.79 9.04 28.46
CA SER A 43 -9.20 8.62 28.48
C SER A 43 -9.87 8.71 27.11
N TYR A 44 -9.51 9.70 26.30
CA TYR A 44 -10.02 9.88 24.95
C TYR A 44 -9.53 8.76 24.03
N PHE A 45 -8.23 8.50 24.00
CA PHE A 45 -7.67 7.44 23.15
C PHE A 45 -8.16 6.05 23.56
N VAL A 46 -8.27 5.75 24.86
CA VAL A 46 -8.84 4.47 25.32
C VAL A 46 -10.29 4.26 24.82
N ARG A 47 -11.07 5.34 24.72
CA ARG A 47 -12.47 5.27 24.26
C ARG A 47 -12.65 5.33 22.74
N LYS A 48 -11.71 5.93 22.02
CA LYS A 48 -11.89 6.32 20.61
C LYS A 48 -10.83 5.81 19.64
N ALA A 49 -9.66 5.38 20.11
CA ALA A 49 -8.62 4.86 19.22
C ALA A 49 -9.06 3.54 18.61
N THR A 50 -9.06 3.47 17.28
CA THR A 50 -9.22 2.20 16.56
C THR A 50 -7.86 1.57 16.28
N ARG A 51 -7.84 0.28 15.97
CA ARG A 51 -6.60 -0.45 15.69
C ARG A 51 -5.88 0.10 14.45
N GLU A 52 -6.64 0.60 13.48
CA GLU A 52 -6.13 1.23 12.27
C GLU A 52 -5.38 2.54 12.59
N MET A 53 -5.90 3.36 13.51
CA MET A 53 -5.24 4.58 13.97
C MET A 53 -3.89 4.27 14.62
N VAL A 54 -3.85 3.26 15.48
CA VAL A 54 -2.63 2.85 16.18
C VAL A 54 -1.59 2.32 15.19
N ASN A 55 -2.01 1.50 14.22
CA ASN A 55 -1.10 0.95 13.20
C ASN A 55 -0.51 2.03 12.30
N ALA A 56 -1.31 3.02 11.88
CA ALA A 56 -0.83 4.16 11.11
C ALA A 56 0.18 5.00 11.91
N TRP A 57 -0.11 5.25 13.19
CA TRP A 57 0.76 5.98 14.11
C TRP A 57 2.11 5.30 14.33
N PHE A 58 2.14 3.96 14.38
CA PHE A 58 3.39 3.20 14.42
C PHE A 58 4.16 3.28 13.10
N ALA A 59 3.47 3.11 11.96
CA ALA A 59 4.11 3.09 10.64
C ALA A 59 4.89 4.38 10.32
N GLU A 60 4.37 5.55 10.72
CA GLU A 60 5.07 6.83 10.51
C GLU A 60 6.36 6.96 11.34
N ARG A 61 6.48 6.26 12.47
CA ARG A 61 7.64 6.37 13.39
C ARG A 61 8.68 5.27 13.23
N VAL A 62 8.47 4.29 12.34
CA VAL A 62 9.51 3.31 12.00
C VAL A 62 10.55 4.00 11.10
N HIS A 63 11.40 4.82 11.71
CA HIS A 63 12.58 5.36 11.03
C HIS A 63 13.59 4.23 10.81
N THR A 64 13.90 3.98 9.54
CA THR A 64 15.00 3.13 9.12
C THR A 64 16.29 3.71 9.70
N ILE A 65 16.94 2.97 10.60
CA ILE A 65 18.22 3.34 11.20
C ILE A 65 19.23 3.58 10.05
N PRO A 66 19.72 4.82 9.83
CA PRO A 66 20.72 5.05 8.81
C PRO A 66 22.02 4.43 9.29
N VAL A 67 22.50 3.42 8.57
CA VAL A 67 23.79 2.79 8.79
C VAL A 67 24.87 3.88 8.77
N CYS A 68 25.43 4.17 9.94
CA CYS A 68 26.58 5.06 10.10
C CYS A 68 27.75 4.51 9.26
N LYS A 69 28.05 5.16 8.14
CA LYS A 69 29.33 4.99 7.45
C LYS A 69 30.38 5.75 8.25
N GLU A 70 30.92 5.12 9.29
CA GLU A 70 32.09 5.64 9.98
C GLU A 70 33.27 5.70 9.00
N GLY A 71 33.88 6.88 8.95
CA GLY A 71 34.90 7.24 7.99
C GLY A 71 36.24 6.58 8.31
N ILE A 72 36.83 5.96 7.30
CA ILE A 72 38.27 5.76 7.22
C ILE A 72 38.80 6.84 6.26
N ARG A 73 39.23 7.96 6.85
CA ARG A 73 40.15 8.90 6.20
C ARG A 73 41.53 8.25 6.25
N GLY A 74 42.12 7.96 5.10
CA GLY A 74 43.50 7.47 5.06
C GLY A 74 44.00 7.17 3.66
N HIS A 75 44.76 8.10 3.13
CA HIS A 75 45.78 7.93 2.09
C HIS A 75 45.35 7.64 0.64
N THR A 76 45.38 8.73 -0.12
CA THR A 76 45.60 8.83 -1.56
C THR A 76 46.82 8.02 -2.02
N GLU A 77 46.60 6.97 -2.80
CA GLU A 77 47.57 6.51 -3.79
C GLU A 77 46.89 6.37 -5.15
N SER A 78 47.38 7.18 -6.07
CA SER A 78 46.99 7.28 -7.46
C SER A 78 47.34 6.00 -8.21
N CYS A 79 46.34 5.20 -8.60
CA CYS A 79 46.53 4.13 -9.58
C CYS A 79 45.69 4.45 -10.83
N SER A 80 46.39 4.93 -11.84
CA SER A 80 45.90 5.28 -13.18
C SER A 80 45.68 4.01 -14.00
N CYS A 81 44.42 3.63 -14.23
CA CYS A 81 44.05 2.64 -15.25
C CYS A 81 43.17 3.29 -16.33
N PRO A 82 43.39 3.02 -17.63
CA PRO A 82 42.84 3.82 -18.72
C PRO A 82 41.37 3.49 -19.00
N LEU A 83 40.59 4.55 -19.23
CA LEU A 83 39.20 4.55 -19.65
C LEU A 83 39.02 3.81 -20.99
N GLN A 84 38.44 2.61 -20.95
CA GLN A 84 37.86 1.97 -22.13
C GLN A 84 36.36 2.27 -22.18
N GLN A 85 35.93 2.79 -23.33
CA GLN A 85 34.63 3.37 -23.59
C GLN A 85 33.50 2.35 -23.50
N SER A 86 32.42 2.78 -22.84
CA SER A 86 31.14 2.10 -22.65
C SER A 86 30.39 1.89 -23.96
N PRO A 87 29.93 0.66 -24.29
CA PRO A 87 29.00 0.43 -25.38
C PRO A 87 27.60 0.90 -24.99
N ARG A 88 26.93 1.53 -25.95
CA ARG A 88 25.58 2.09 -25.86
C ARG A 88 24.53 1.03 -25.55
N ALA A 89 23.56 1.42 -24.73
CA ALA A 89 22.39 0.65 -24.33
C ALA A 89 21.48 0.36 -25.53
N ASP A 90 21.38 -0.91 -25.92
CA ASP A 90 20.33 -1.40 -26.80
C ASP A 90 19.09 -1.78 -25.97
N ASN A 91 17.95 -1.24 -26.37
CA ASN A 91 16.63 -1.54 -25.83
C ASN A 91 16.22 -2.97 -26.21
N SER A 92 16.41 -3.94 -25.31
CA SER A 92 15.80 -5.27 -25.40
C SER A 92 14.81 -5.46 -24.25
N ALA A 93 13.62 -5.97 -24.59
CA ALA A 93 12.49 -6.36 -23.74
C ALA A 93 12.91 -7.08 -22.43
N PRO A 94 12.09 -7.05 -21.36
CA PRO A 94 12.52 -7.31 -19.98
C PRO A 94 13.12 -8.70 -19.84
N GLY A 95 14.45 -8.73 -19.89
CA GLY A 95 15.25 -9.94 -19.98
C GLY A 95 15.47 -10.53 -18.61
N THR A 96 15.20 -11.83 -18.51
CA THR A 96 15.67 -12.76 -17.47
C THR A 96 17.09 -12.38 -17.00
N PRO A 97 17.39 -12.46 -15.68
CA PRO A 97 18.62 -11.92 -15.09
C PRO A 97 19.88 -12.25 -15.91
N THR A 98 20.61 -11.21 -16.30
CA THR A 98 21.85 -11.25 -17.11
C THR A 98 23.00 -12.03 -16.47
N ARG A 99 22.87 -12.42 -15.20
CA ARG A 99 23.86 -13.22 -14.46
C ARG A 99 23.23 -14.56 -14.13
N LYS A 100 23.69 -15.64 -14.78
CA LYS A 100 23.30 -17.03 -14.44
C LYS A 100 23.85 -17.40 -13.08
N ILE A 101 23.22 -16.92 -12.01
CA ILE A 101 23.47 -17.37 -10.64
C ILE A 101 22.54 -18.55 -10.41
N SER A 102 23.10 -19.67 -9.98
CA SER A 102 22.37 -20.89 -9.65
C SER A 102 22.28 -21.07 -8.15
N ALA A 103 21.19 -21.66 -7.67
CA ALA A 103 21.04 -22.10 -6.29
C ALA A 103 22.21 -23.01 -5.82
N SER A 104 22.85 -23.75 -6.73
CA SER A 104 24.00 -24.63 -6.40
C SER A 104 25.23 -23.88 -5.88
N GLU A 105 25.35 -22.57 -6.15
CA GLU A 105 26.43 -21.73 -5.61
C GLU A 105 26.34 -21.61 -4.07
N PHE A 106 25.16 -21.87 -3.51
CA PHE A 106 24.88 -21.77 -2.08
C PHE A 106 24.81 -23.12 -1.38
N ASP A 107 25.28 -24.23 -1.99
CA ASP A 107 25.27 -25.60 -1.42
C ASP A 107 26.31 -25.79 -0.29
N ARG A 108 26.27 -24.93 0.74
CA ARG A 108 27.06 -24.96 1.98
C ARG A 108 26.14 -24.71 3.18
N PRO A 109 26.49 -25.12 4.42
CA PRO A 109 25.64 -24.83 5.57
C PRO A 109 25.62 -23.32 5.84
N LEU A 110 24.52 -22.70 5.45
CA LEU A 110 24.24 -21.28 5.66
C LEU A 110 23.16 -21.12 6.71
N ARG A 111 23.14 -19.97 7.39
CA ARG A 111 22.06 -19.64 8.31
C ARG A 111 20.70 -19.62 7.58
N PRO A 112 19.60 -19.98 8.26
CA PRO A 112 18.27 -19.81 7.70
C PRO A 112 18.04 -18.38 7.24
N ILE A 113 17.44 -18.21 6.04
CA ILE A 113 17.03 -16.89 5.53
C ILE A 113 15.91 -16.31 6.40
N VAL A 114 15.08 -17.20 6.94
CA VAL A 114 13.85 -16.89 7.62
C VAL A 114 13.82 -17.62 8.96
N VAL A 115 13.43 -16.90 10.00
CA VAL A 115 13.33 -17.39 11.38
C VAL A 115 11.88 -17.23 11.83
N LYS A 116 11.37 -18.22 12.56
CA LYS A 116 10.06 -18.11 13.21
C LYS A 116 10.25 -17.49 14.59
N ASP A 117 9.51 -16.44 14.90
CA ASP A 117 9.47 -15.86 16.24
C ASP A 117 8.71 -16.77 17.23
N SER A 118 8.60 -16.33 18.49
CA SER A 118 7.89 -17.05 19.55
C SER A 118 6.40 -17.29 19.25
N GLU A 119 5.79 -16.48 18.38
CA GLU A 119 4.39 -16.61 17.97
C GLU A 119 4.23 -17.50 16.72
N GLY A 120 5.35 -17.98 16.15
CA GLY A 120 5.39 -18.75 14.91
C GLY A 120 5.28 -17.87 13.65
N THR A 121 5.32 -16.54 13.81
CA THR A 121 5.35 -15.60 12.70
C THR A 121 6.73 -15.57 12.08
N VAL A 122 6.73 -15.45 10.76
CA VAL A 122 7.90 -15.67 9.92
C VAL A 122 8.60 -14.34 9.70
N SER A 123 9.88 -14.24 10.07
CA SER A 123 10.69 -13.01 10.03
C SER A 123 12.01 -13.20 9.29
N PHE A 124 12.46 -12.18 8.56
CA PHE A 124 13.81 -12.13 7.96
C PHE A 124 14.88 -11.62 8.94
N LEU A 125 14.47 -11.19 10.14
CA LEU A 125 15.36 -10.69 11.18
C LEU A 125 15.55 -11.77 12.24
N SER A 126 16.81 -12.12 12.53
CA SER A 126 17.12 -12.99 13.65
C SER A 126 17.04 -12.20 14.96
N ASP A 127 16.33 -12.72 15.95
CA ASP A 127 16.39 -12.21 17.32
C ASP A 127 17.86 -12.25 17.78
N SER A 128 18.40 -11.06 18.03
CA SER A 128 19.79 -10.87 18.40
C SER A 128 19.98 -11.28 19.86
N GLU A 129 20.10 -12.58 20.14
CA GLU A 129 20.40 -13.05 21.50
C GLU A 129 21.77 -13.73 21.61
N LYS A 130 22.47 -13.29 22.67
CA LYS A 130 23.76 -13.74 23.20
C LYS A 130 24.99 -13.16 22.50
N LYS A 131 25.35 -11.95 22.95
CA LYS A 131 26.75 -11.49 22.96
C LYS A 131 27.56 -12.46 23.81
N GLU A 132 28.08 -13.52 23.21
CA GLU A 132 29.04 -14.39 23.88
C GLU A 132 30.31 -13.57 24.14
N GLN A 133 30.57 -13.27 25.41
CA GLN A 133 31.79 -12.61 25.83
C GLN A 133 32.95 -13.60 25.74
N MET A 134 34.00 -13.19 25.04
CA MET A 134 35.24 -13.93 24.85
C MET A 134 35.90 -14.20 26.21
N PRO A 135 36.02 -15.46 26.69
CA PRO A 135 36.78 -15.75 27.89
C PRO A 135 38.27 -15.70 27.54
N LEU A 136 38.94 -14.60 27.92
CA LEU A 136 40.39 -14.49 27.83
C LEU A 136 41.01 -15.29 28.98
N THR A 137 41.33 -16.56 28.75
CA THR A 137 42.26 -17.29 29.62
C THR A 137 43.62 -17.29 28.94
N PRO A 138 44.57 -16.43 29.36
CA PRO A 138 45.90 -16.41 28.75
C PRO A 138 46.64 -17.71 29.12
N PRO A 139 47.20 -18.44 28.15
CA PRO A 139 48.01 -19.61 28.43
C PRO A 139 49.26 -19.21 29.23
N ARG A 140 49.54 -19.99 30.28
CA ARG A 140 50.72 -19.83 31.14
C ARG A 140 51.95 -20.29 30.36
N PHE A 141 52.81 -19.36 29.99
CA PHE A 141 54.15 -19.65 29.48
C PHE A 141 55.15 -19.61 30.64
N ASP A 142 55.55 -20.79 31.12
CA ASP A 142 56.65 -20.92 32.09
C ASP A 142 58.00 -20.93 31.35
N HIS A 143 58.91 -20.09 31.85
CA HIS A 143 60.37 -20.12 31.75
C HIS A 143 61.09 -20.01 30.37
N ASP A 144 61.69 -18.83 30.17
CA ASP A 144 63.05 -18.53 29.67
C ASP A 144 63.51 -18.97 28.25
N GLU A 145 62.82 -18.51 27.19
CA GLU A 145 63.29 -18.51 25.79
C GLU A 145 62.74 -17.28 25.00
N GLY A 146 63.16 -16.07 25.37
CA GLY A 146 62.58 -14.81 24.86
C GLY A 146 62.59 -14.58 23.34
N ASP A 147 63.53 -15.21 22.61
CA ASP A 147 63.65 -15.06 21.15
C ASP A 147 62.57 -15.84 20.38
N GLN A 148 62.26 -17.06 20.84
CA GLN A 148 61.28 -17.93 20.18
C GLN A 148 59.85 -17.41 20.34
N CYS A 149 59.50 -16.88 21.51
CA CYS A 149 58.20 -16.22 21.73
C CYS A 149 58.03 -14.98 20.85
N SER A 150 59.08 -14.16 20.70
CA SER A 150 59.02 -12.97 19.83
C SER A 150 58.79 -13.35 18.37
N ARG A 151 59.53 -14.35 17.87
CA ARG A 151 59.35 -14.86 16.51
C ARG A 151 57.95 -15.43 16.29
N LEU A 152 57.42 -16.23 17.23
CA LEU A 152 56.07 -16.76 17.11
C LEU A 152 55.02 -15.64 17.05
N LEU A 153 55.16 -14.61 17.90
CA LEU A 153 54.25 -13.45 17.91
C LEU A 153 54.28 -12.66 16.60
N GLU A 154 55.44 -12.53 15.95
CA GLU A 154 55.53 -11.90 14.62
C GLU A 154 54.78 -12.71 13.57
N LEU A 155 54.95 -14.03 13.54
CA LEU A 155 54.22 -14.91 12.61
C LEU A 155 52.70 -14.83 12.83
N VAL A 156 52.25 -14.77 14.08
CA VAL A 156 50.83 -14.62 14.44
C VAL A 156 50.28 -13.27 13.98
N LYS A 157 51.00 -12.17 14.22
CA LYS A 157 50.61 -10.83 13.74
C LYS A 157 50.43 -10.83 12.23
N ASP A 158 51.33 -11.49 11.52
CA ASP A 158 51.38 -11.47 10.07
C ASP A 158 50.22 -12.26 9.39
N ILE A 159 49.64 -13.25 10.07
CA ILE A 159 48.44 -13.96 9.59
C ILE A 159 47.12 -13.34 10.10
N SER A 160 47.14 -12.60 11.21
CA SER A 160 45.94 -12.16 11.92
C SER A 160 44.98 -11.29 11.10
N SER A 161 45.47 -10.55 10.10
CA SER A 161 44.68 -9.67 9.25
C SER A 161 44.17 -10.32 7.96
N HIS A 162 44.46 -11.60 7.72
CA HIS A 162 44.10 -12.30 6.48
C HIS A 162 42.72 -12.96 6.59
N LEU A 163 41.81 -12.56 5.71
CA LEU A 163 40.46 -13.11 5.62
C LEU A 163 40.26 -14.04 4.40
N ASP A 164 41.17 -13.97 3.42
CA ASP A 164 41.18 -14.92 2.31
C ASP A 164 41.79 -16.24 2.77
N VAL A 165 40.97 -17.27 2.84
CA VAL A 165 41.36 -18.60 3.31
C VAL A 165 42.50 -19.20 2.48
N THR A 166 42.52 -18.98 1.17
CA THR A 166 43.55 -19.55 0.27
C THR A 166 44.89 -18.88 0.52
N ALA A 167 44.91 -17.54 0.57
CA ALA A 167 46.12 -16.78 0.86
C ALA A 167 46.63 -17.06 2.28
N LEU A 168 45.72 -17.19 3.25
CA LEU A 168 46.03 -17.53 4.63
C LEU A 168 46.67 -18.92 4.75
N CYS A 169 46.11 -19.95 4.10
CA CYS A 169 46.71 -21.29 4.08
C CYS A 169 48.13 -21.28 3.52
N HIS A 170 48.37 -20.53 2.45
CA HIS A 170 49.70 -20.45 1.81
C HIS A 170 50.71 -19.80 2.77
N LYS A 171 50.28 -18.74 3.45
CA LYS A 171 51.09 -18.02 4.42
C LYS A 171 51.41 -18.87 5.66
N ILE A 172 50.42 -19.62 6.14
CA ILE A 172 50.61 -20.61 7.21
C ILE A 172 51.70 -21.61 6.83
N PHE A 173 51.74 -22.09 5.60
CA PHE A 173 52.81 -22.99 5.16
C PHE A 173 54.19 -22.37 5.12
N LEU A 174 54.33 -21.14 4.60
CA LEU A 174 55.62 -20.44 4.60
C LEU A 174 56.18 -20.31 6.02
N HIS A 175 55.31 -20.08 6.99
CA HIS A 175 55.70 -19.98 8.40
C HIS A 175 56.08 -21.34 8.99
N ILE A 176 55.30 -22.39 8.74
CA ILE A 176 55.62 -23.76 9.19
C ILE A 176 56.96 -24.24 8.60
N HIS A 177 57.23 -23.90 7.34
CA HIS A 177 58.50 -24.20 6.70
C HIS A 177 59.70 -23.66 7.47
N GLY A 178 59.62 -22.39 7.91
CA GLY A 178 60.64 -21.76 8.73
C GLY A 178 60.76 -22.29 10.17
N LEU A 179 59.79 -23.09 10.65
CA LEU A 179 59.76 -23.65 12.00
C LEU A 179 60.30 -25.09 12.07
N ILE A 180 59.83 -25.98 11.20
CA ILE A 180 60.11 -27.43 11.32
C ILE A 180 60.80 -28.05 10.09
N SER A 181 61.17 -27.29 9.06
CA SER A 181 61.99 -27.75 7.92
C SER A 181 61.67 -29.16 7.41
N ALA A 182 60.56 -29.30 6.70
CA ALA A 182 60.10 -30.51 6.02
C ALA A 182 60.14 -30.31 4.51
N ASP A 183 60.04 -31.41 3.76
CA ASP A 183 60.10 -31.41 2.29
C ASP A 183 58.83 -30.87 1.66
N ARG A 184 57.66 -31.32 2.16
CA ARG A 184 56.34 -30.96 1.63
C ARG A 184 55.34 -30.68 2.75
N TYR A 185 54.37 -29.82 2.44
CA TYR A 185 53.29 -29.45 3.35
C TYR A 185 51.93 -29.54 2.67
N SER A 186 50.94 -29.98 3.44
CA SER A 186 49.53 -30.04 3.02
C SER A 186 48.62 -29.58 4.16
N LEU A 187 47.50 -28.92 3.82
CA LEU A 187 46.54 -28.37 4.77
C LEU A 187 45.16 -28.65 4.22
N PHE A 188 44.38 -29.32 5.05
CA PHE A 188 43.04 -29.76 4.74
C PHE A 188 42.09 -29.02 5.67
N LEU A 189 41.15 -28.30 5.11
CA LEU A 189 40.12 -27.62 5.89
C LEU A 189 38.95 -28.55 6.09
N VAL A 190 38.39 -28.53 7.29
CA VAL A 190 37.12 -29.17 7.59
C VAL A 190 36.04 -28.33 6.93
N CYS A 191 35.29 -28.96 6.03
CA CYS A 191 34.13 -28.39 5.39
C CYS A 191 32.91 -29.23 5.74
N GLU A 192 31.76 -28.61 5.66
CA GLU A 192 30.46 -29.24 5.84
C GLU A 192 29.63 -28.97 4.58
N ASP A 193 28.79 -29.92 4.19
CA ASP A 193 27.80 -29.70 3.13
C ASP A 193 26.45 -29.28 3.71
N SER A 194 25.46 -29.07 2.85
CA SER A 194 24.10 -28.70 3.25
C SER A 194 23.39 -29.72 4.16
N SER A 195 23.93 -30.94 4.27
CA SER A 195 23.43 -32.00 5.16
C SER A 195 24.15 -32.02 6.52
N ASN A 196 25.12 -31.10 6.73
CA ASN A 196 26.06 -31.05 7.85
C ASN A 196 27.03 -32.24 7.90
N ASP A 197 27.20 -32.98 6.79
CA ASP A 197 28.20 -34.04 6.73
C ASP A 197 29.59 -33.42 6.55
N LYS A 198 30.52 -33.82 7.41
CA LYS A 198 31.89 -33.30 7.40
C LYS A 198 32.72 -33.99 6.33
N PHE A 199 33.60 -33.24 5.70
CA PHE A 199 34.61 -33.75 4.79
C PHE A 199 35.82 -32.81 4.79
N LEU A 200 36.93 -33.27 4.21
CA LEU A 200 38.16 -32.50 4.16
C LEU A 200 38.42 -32.01 2.74
N ILE A 201 38.72 -30.73 2.59
CA ILE A 201 39.16 -30.14 1.32
C ILE A 201 40.60 -29.66 1.48
N SER A 202 41.49 -30.16 0.62
CA SER A 202 42.80 -29.54 0.46
C SER A 202 42.64 -28.26 -0.33
N ARG A 203 42.87 -27.11 0.31
CA ARG A 203 42.92 -25.83 -0.39
C ARG A 203 44.26 -25.61 -1.09
N LEU A 204 45.30 -26.21 -0.52
CA LEU A 204 46.65 -26.23 -1.03
C LEU A 204 47.24 -27.62 -0.72
N PHE A 205 47.56 -28.35 -1.77
CA PHE A 205 48.09 -29.71 -1.70
C PHE A 205 49.54 -29.73 -2.17
N ASP A 206 50.40 -30.44 -1.45
CA ASP A 206 51.73 -30.80 -1.91
C ASP A 206 52.66 -29.61 -2.22
N VAL A 207 52.71 -28.67 -1.27
CA VAL A 207 53.47 -27.42 -1.39
C VAL A 207 54.94 -27.67 -1.06
N ALA A 208 55.80 -27.54 -2.07
CA ALA A 208 57.25 -27.54 -1.90
C ALA A 208 57.80 -26.12 -1.74
N GLU A 209 59.02 -26.02 -1.20
CA GLU A 209 59.75 -24.75 -1.06
C GLU A 209 59.89 -24.03 -2.42
N GLY A 210 59.45 -22.77 -2.48
CA GLY A 210 59.52 -21.92 -3.70
C GLY A 210 58.30 -21.97 -4.62
N SER A 211 57.26 -22.75 -4.30
CA SER A 211 56.01 -22.79 -5.07
C SER A 211 55.22 -21.48 -4.95
N THR A 212 54.59 -21.06 -6.05
CA THR A 212 53.77 -19.83 -6.10
C THR A 212 52.29 -20.15 -5.81
N LEU A 213 51.54 -19.17 -5.27
CA LEU A 213 50.11 -19.33 -4.95
C LEU A 213 49.29 -19.81 -6.18
N GLU A 214 49.63 -19.31 -7.37
CA GLU A 214 48.96 -19.69 -8.63
C GLU A 214 49.18 -21.17 -8.99
N GLU A 215 50.40 -21.70 -8.82
CA GLU A 215 50.71 -23.11 -9.10
C GLU A 215 50.00 -24.07 -8.16
N VAL A 216 49.87 -23.70 -6.88
CA VAL A 216 49.32 -24.59 -5.84
C VAL A 216 47.79 -24.65 -5.88
N SER A 217 47.13 -23.57 -6.28
CA SER A 217 45.67 -23.45 -6.22
C SER A 217 44.89 -24.36 -7.19
N ASN A 218 45.56 -24.95 -8.19
CA ASN A 218 44.92 -25.82 -9.19
C ASN A 218 44.68 -27.28 -8.71
N ASN A 219 45.27 -27.72 -7.59
CA ASN A 219 45.23 -29.12 -7.15
C ASN A 219 44.37 -29.33 -5.89
N CYS A 220 43.08 -29.03 -5.97
CA CYS A 220 42.14 -29.25 -4.87
C CYS A 220 41.74 -30.73 -4.75
N ILE A 221 41.87 -31.32 -3.56
CA ILE A 221 41.49 -32.72 -3.27
C ILE A 221 40.40 -32.76 -2.20
N ARG A 222 39.33 -33.51 -2.46
CA ARG A 222 38.28 -33.81 -1.47
C ARG A 222 38.53 -35.20 -0.87
N LEU A 223 38.62 -35.27 0.45
CA LEU A 223 38.73 -36.52 1.21
C LEU A 223 37.48 -36.73 2.06
N GLU A 224 37.01 -37.98 2.13
CA GLU A 224 35.95 -38.38 3.05
C GLU A 224 36.43 -38.30 4.51
N TRP A 225 35.48 -38.07 5.42
CA TRP A 225 35.75 -38.02 6.85
C TRP A 225 36.36 -39.34 7.36
N ASN A 226 37.34 -39.23 8.27
CA ASN A 226 37.99 -40.39 8.91
C ASN A 226 38.64 -41.38 7.93
N LYS A 227 39.08 -40.92 6.75
CA LYS A 227 39.87 -41.71 5.79
C LYS A 227 41.35 -41.29 5.78
N GLY A 228 42.23 -42.29 5.84
CA GLY A 228 43.68 -42.10 5.84
C GLY A 228 44.20 -41.36 7.07
N ILE A 229 45.49 -41.00 7.06
CA ILE A 229 46.16 -40.31 8.18
C ILE A 229 45.49 -38.98 8.51
N VAL A 230 45.22 -38.15 7.49
CA VAL A 230 44.62 -36.82 7.66
C VAL A 230 43.20 -36.94 8.22
N GLY A 231 42.37 -37.83 7.67
CA GLY A 231 41.02 -38.06 8.16
C GLY A 231 41.01 -38.59 9.59
N HIS A 232 41.97 -39.43 9.97
CA HIS A 232 42.10 -39.95 11.33
C HIS A 232 42.43 -38.85 12.35
N VAL A 233 43.37 -37.96 12.01
CA VAL A 233 43.70 -36.79 12.84
C VAL A 233 42.52 -35.83 12.93
N ALA A 234 41.78 -35.62 11.83
CA ALA A 234 40.57 -34.79 11.84
C ALA A 234 39.48 -35.35 12.77
N ALA A 235 39.32 -36.67 12.78
CA ALA A 235 38.30 -37.35 13.58
C ALA A 235 38.64 -37.44 15.07
N LEU A 236 39.91 -37.71 15.42
CA LEU A 236 40.35 -37.80 16.82
C LEU A 236 40.66 -36.45 17.45
N GLY A 237 41.17 -35.49 16.66
CA GLY A 237 41.68 -34.23 17.19
C GLY A 237 43.02 -34.37 17.93
N GLU A 238 43.78 -35.43 17.69
CA GLU A 238 45.08 -35.71 18.31
C GLU A 238 46.20 -35.78 17.25
N PRO A 239 47.43 -35.35 17.57
CA PRO A 239 48.54 -35.36 16.63
C PRO A 239 49.05 -36.78 16.32
N LEU A 240 49.63 -36.95 15.13
CA LEU A 240 50.34 -38.16 14.72
C LEU A 240 51.74 -37.83 14.20
N ASN A 241 52.76 -38.32 14.90
CA ASN A 241 54.15 -38.25 14.48
C ASN A 241 54.63 -39.64 14.03
N ILE A 242 54.62 -39.86 12.72
CA ILE A 242 54.91 -41.13 12.06
C ILE A 242 56.36 -41.12 11.56
N LYS A 243 57.17 -42.04 12.08
CA LYS A 243 58.60 -42.15 11.77
C LYS A 243 58.87 -42.86 10.44
N ASP A 244 58.02 -43.81 10.09
CA ASP A 244 58.01 -44.51 8.80
C ASP A 244 56.56 -44.65 8.31
N ALA A 245 56.23 -43.95 7.23
CA ALA A 245 54.89 -43.93 6.65
C ALA A 245 54.46 -45.31 6.13
N TYR A 246 55.38 -46.13 5.62
CA TYR A 246 55.06 -47.45 5.09
C TYR A 246 54.73 -48.48 6.18
N GLU A 247 55.13 -48.21 7.42
CA GLU A 247 54.77 -49.02 8.58
C GLU A 247 53.42 -48.61 9.20
N ASP A 248 52.83 -47.47 8.78
CA ASP A 248 51.51 -47.03 9.28
C ASP A 248 50.37 -47.61 8.42
N PRO A 249 49.45 -48.40 8.99
CA PRO A 249 48.34 -49.02 8.24
C PRO A 249 47.37 -48.02 7.59
N ARG A 250 47.39 -46.75 8.03
CA ARG A 250 46.51 -45.69 7.52
C ARG A 250 47.12 -44.97 6.31
N PHE A 251 48.38 -45.24 5.98
CA PHE A 251 49.06 -44.65 4.84
C PHE A 251 48.65 -45.34 3.53
N ASN A 252 48.29 -44.56 2.51
CA ASN A 252 48.04 -45.07 1.17
C ASN A 252 49.27 -44.83 0.27
N ALA A 253 50.01 -45.90 -0.03
CA ALA A 253 51.21 -45.85 -0.86
C ALA A 253 50.95 -45.74 -2.38
N GLU A 254 49.69 -45.78 -2.84
CA GLU A 254 49.35 -45.68 -4.27
C GLU A 254 49.84 -44.37 -4.89
N VAL A 255 49.74 -43.26 -4.14
CA VAL A 255 50.16 -41.93 -4.62
C VAL A 255 51.68 -41.89 -4.81
N ASP A 256 52.45 -42.46 -3.89
CA ASP A 256 53.91 -42.57 -3.97
C ASP A 256 54.34 -43.44 -5.17
N GLN A 257 53.64 -44.55 -5.43
CA GLN A 257 53.92 -45.45 -6.55
C GLN A 257 53.68 -44.78 -7.92
N ILE A 258 52.67 -43.92 -8.02
CA ILE A 258 52.34 -43.20 -9.25
C ILE A 258 53.30 -42.02 -9.48
N THR A 259 53.62 -41.27 -8.42
CA THR A 259 54.43 -40.04 -8.51
C THR A 259 55.93 -40.30 -8.48
N GLY A 260 56.36 -41.48 -7.99
CA GLY A 260 57.76 -41.77 -7.71
C GLY A 260 58.32 -41.03 -6.49
N TYR A 261 57.48 -40.24 -5.80
CA TYR A 261 57.83 -39.60 -4.55
C TYR A 261 57.79 -40.63 -3.42
N LYS A 262 58.73 -40.56 -2.46
CA LYS A 262 58.79 -41.49 -1.32
C LYS A 262 58.51 -40.74 -0.02
N THR A 263 57.35 -41.00 0.55
CA THR A 263 56.93 -40.56 1.87
C THR A 263 57.63 -41.42 2.92
N GLN A 264 58.47 -40.81 3.76
CA GLN A 264 59.27 -41.47 4.79
C GLN A 264 58.73 -41.12 6.18
N SER A 265 58.79 -39.84 6.57
CA SER A 265 58.27 -39.38 7.87
C SER A 265 57.10 -38.43 7.68
N ILE A 266 56.11 -38.47 8.58
CA ILE A 266 54.91 -37.61 8.53
C ILE A 266 54.66 -37.03 9.92
N LEU A 267 54.50 -35.72 10.02
CA LEU A 267 53.95 -35.06 11.19
C LEU A 267 52.59 -34.44 10.81
N CYS A 268 51.51 -35.01 11.35
CA CYS A 268 50.14 -34.63 11.05
C CYS A 268 49.47 -34.07 12.31
N MET A 269 49.07 -32.81 12.27
CA MET A 269 48.59 -32.06 13.42
C MET A 269 47.16 -31.54 13.19
N PRO A 270 46.26 -31.65 14.17
CA PRO A 270 44.96 -31.01 14.11
C PRO A 270 45.11 -29.50 14.29
N ILE A 271 44.33 -28.73 13.54
CA ILE A 271 44.17 -27.29 13.70
C ILE A 271 42.84 -27.07 14.41
N LYS A 272 42.89 -26.56 15.64
CA LYS A 272 41.70 -26.38 16.48
C LYS A 272 41.37 -24.91 16.66
N ASN A 273 40.08 -24.58 16.70
CA ASN A 273 39.62 -23.23 17.05
C ASN A 273 39.65 -23.01 18.58
N HIS A 274 39.19 -21.83 19.01
CA HIS A 274 39.09 -21.46 20.43
C HIS A 274 38.14 -22.33 21.28
N ARG A 275 37.32 -23.18 20.65
CA ARG A 275 36.43 -24.15 21.32
C ARG A 275 36.97 -25.58 21.26
N GLU A 276 38.25 -25.77 20.90
CA GLU A 276 38.88 -27.08 20.68
C GLU A 276 38.25 -27.91 19.54
N GLU A 277 37.47 -27.27 18.66
CA GLU A 277 36.89 -27.94 17.49
C GLU A 277 37.91 -27.95 16.35
N VAL A 278 38.10 -29.11 15.70
CA VAL A 278 39.00 -29.25 14.56
C VAL A 278 38.43 -28.51 13.34
N VAL A 279 39.11 -27.46 12.90
CA VAL A 279 38.78 -26.67 11.69
C VAL A 279 39.64 -27.03 10.50
N GLY A 280 40.75 -27.73 10.73
CA GLY A 280 41.61 -28.25 9.67
C GLY A 280 42.66 -29.22 10.20
N VAL A 281 43.47 -29.74 9.29
CA VAL A 281 44.59 -30.63 9.59
C VAL A 281 45.78 -30.18 8.75
N ALA A 282 46.92 -29.97 9.41
CA ALA A 282 48.18 -29.65 8.75
C ALA A 282 49.08 -30.89 8.76
N GLN A 283 49.68 -31.20 7.62
CA GLN A 283 50.56 -32.33 7.42
C GLN A 283 51.91 -31.82 6.91
N ALA A 284 52.99 -32.19 7.58
CA ALA A 284 54.36 -32.02 7.12
C ALA A 284 54.92 -33.39 6.74
N ILE A 285 55.58 -33.47 5.59
CA ILE A 285 56.11 -34.72 5.03
C ILE A 285 57.62 -34.59 4.87
N ASN A 286 58.33 -35.62 5.31
CA ASN A 286 59.79 -35.80 5.24
C ASN A 286 60.57 -34.66 5.91
N LYS A 287 60.97 -34.86 7.18
CA LYS A 287 61.87 -33.91 7.86
C LYS A 287 63.19 -33.76 7.10
N LYS A 288 63.55 -32.52 6.72
CA LYS A 288 64.85 -32.17 6.14
C LYS A 288 65.90 -32.16 7.26
N SER A 289 66.52 -33.31 7.53
CA SER A 289 67.73 -33.43 8.35
C SER A 289 68.69 -34.40 7.68
N GLY A 290 69.99 -34.18 7.82
CA GLY A 290 71.04 -34.74 6.96
C GLY A 290 71.06 -36.26 6.77
N ASN A 291 70.37 -37.05 7.60
CA ASN A 291 70.34 -38.52 7.54
C ASN A 291 68.94 -39.12 7.80
N GLY A 292 67.94 -38.88 6.94
CA GLY A 292 66.62 -39.54 7.06
C GLY A 292 65.85 -39.13 8.33
N GLY A 293 65.75 -37.82 8.56
CA GLY A 293 65.20 -37.25 9.78
C GLY A 293 63.77 -37.71 10.08
N THR A 294 63.53 -38.01 11.36
CA THR A 294 62.18 -38.09 11.94
C THR A 294 61.88 -36.76 12.64
N PHE A 295 60.60 -36.41 12.75
CA PHE A 295 60.19 -35.21 13.48
C PHE A 295 60.39 -35.43 14.98
N THR A 296 61.04 -34.47 15.64
CA THR A 296 61.34 -34.52 17.08
C THR A 296 60.14 -34.05 17.91
N GLU A 297 60.16 -34.33 19.22
CA GLU A 297 59.17 -33.76 20.15
C GLU A 297 59.19 -32.22 20.17
N LYS A 298 60.36 -31.61 19.89
CA LYS A 298 60.47 -30.15 19.73
C LYS A 298 59.70 -29.68 18.49
N ASP A 299 59.83 -30.40 17.36
CA ASP A 299 59.07 -30.09 16.15
C ASP A 299 57.57 -30.16 16.41
N GLU A 300 57.11 -31.17 17.14
CA GLU A 300 55.70 -31.34 17.51
C GLU A 300 55.20 -30.17 18.38
N LYS A 301 55.99 -29.76 19.39
CA LYS A 301 55.65 -28.64 20.28
C LYS A 301 55.61 -27.30 19.54
N ASP A 302 56.61 -27.03 18.71
CA ASP A 302 56.72 -25.78 17.94
C ASP A 302 55.60 -25.68 16.90
N PHE A 303 55.29 -26.80 16.24
CA PHE A 303 54.20 -26.87 15.27
C PHE A 303 52.84 -26.70 15.94
N ALA A 304 52.60 -27.38 17.06
CA ALA A 304 51.37 -27.24 17.85
C ALA A 304 51.14 -25.79 18.31
N ALA A 305 52.18 -25.15 18.85
CA ALA A 305 52.11 -23.79 19.35
C ALA A 305 51.69 -22.79 18.27
N TYR A 306 52.21 -22.92 17.05
CA TYR A 306 51.84 -22.06 15.94
C TYR A 306 50.43 -22.35 15.41
N LEU A 307 50.07 -23.63 15.29
CA LEU A 307 48.75 -24.04 14.77
C LEU A 307 47.59 -23.62 15.69
N ALA A 308 47.81 -23.50 16.99
CA ALA A 308 46.81 -22.98 17.93
C ALA A 308 46.30 -21.59 17.53
N PHE A 309 47.19 -20.70 17.08
CA PHE A 309 46.79 -19.39 16.56
C PHE A 309 46.18 -19.49 15.16
N CYS A 310 46.75 -20.34 14.31
CA CYS A 310 46.23 -20.55 12.95
C CYS A 310 44.76 -20.99 12.96
N GLY A 311 44.35 -21.83 13.90
CA GLY A 311 42.97 -22.30 14.00
C GLY A 311 41.97 -21.21 14.33
N ILE A 312 42.34 -20.23 15.14
CA ILE A 312 41.50 -19.05 15.42
C ILE A 312 41.34 -18.21 14.14
N VAL A 313 42.45 -17.93 13.46
CA VAL A 313 42.45 -17.08 12.26
C VAL A 313 41.71 -17.77 11.10
N LEU A 314 41.95 -19.06 10.88
CA LEU A 314 41.26 -19.86 9.87
C LEU A 314 39.75 -19.92 10.13
N HIS A 315 39.35 -20.14 11.38
CA HIS A 315 37.93 -20.12 11.73
C HIS A 315 37.27 -18.78 11.41
N ASN A 316 37.93 -17.67 11.73
CA ASN A 316 37.42 -16.33 11.41
C ASN A 316 37.32 -16.07 9.90
N ALA A 317 38.33 -16.51 9.13
CA ALA A 317 38.33 -16.41 7.67
C ALA A 317 37.17 -17.23 7.04
N GLN A 318 36.94 -18.46 7.53
CA GLN A 318 35.80 -19.29 7.10
C GLN A 318 34.45 -18.66 7.47
N LEU A 319 34.32 -18.08 8.67
CA LEU A 319 33.10 -17.35 9.07
C LEU A 319 32.85 -16.14 8.16
N TYR A 320 33.89 -15.40 7.79
CA TYR A 320 33.80 -14.28 6.86
C TYR A 320 33.36 -14.71 5.47
N GLU A 321 33.95 -15.78 4.90
CA GLU A 321 33.55 -16.32 3.60
C GLU A 321 32.08 -16.78 3.60
N THR A 322 31.65 -17.49 4.64
CA THR A 322 30.25 -17.89 4.83
C THR A 322 29.33 -16.67 4.90
N SER A 323 29.72 -15.61 5.63
CA SER A 323 28.93 -14.38 5.71
C SER A 323 28.79 -13.67 4.35
N LEU A 324 29.84 -13.67 3.52
CA LEU A 324 29.76 -13.12 2.16
C LEU A 324 28.80 -13.93 1.28
N LEU A 325 28.81 -15.26 1.39
CA LEU A 325 27.88 -16.12 0.66
C LEU A 325 26.43 -15.92 1.12
N GLU A 326 26.19 -15.79 2.43
CA GLU A 326 24.87 -15.45 2.99
C GLU A 326 24.38 -14.10 2.47
N ASN A 327 25.25 -13.10 2.45
CA ASN A 327 24.91 -11.77 1.94
C ASN A 327 24.56 -11.83 0.45
N LYS A 328 25.37 -12.53 -0.36
CA LYS A 328 25.11 -12.72 -1.79
C LYS A 328 23.80 -13.46 -2.04
N ARG A 329 23.51 -14.53 -1.29
CA ARG A 329 22.24 -15.28 -1.37
C ARG A 329 21.04 -14.36 -1.10
N ASN A 330 21.14 -13.53 -0.07
CA ASN A 330 20.07 -12.60 0.31
C ASN A 330 19.88 -11.49 -0.74
N GLN A 331 20.96 -10.97 -1.34
CA GLN A 331 20.86 -10.02 -2.46
C GLN A 331 20.12 -10.63 -3.65
N VAL A 332 20.49 -11.85 -4.04
CA VAL A 332 19.83 -12.55 -5.14
C VAL A 332 18.35 -12.78 -4.85
N LEU A 333 18.00 -13.19 -3.62
CA LEU A 333 16.61 -13.32 -3.22
C LEU A 333 15.82 -12.00 -3.40
N LEU A 334 16.40 -10.87 -3.00
CA LEU A 334 15.77 -9.55 -3.12
C LEU A 334 15.66 -9.08 -4.58
N ASP A 335 16.65 -9.36 -5.42
CA ASP A 335 16.61 -9.07 -6.85
C ASP A 335 15.48 -9.87 -7.53
N LEU A 336 15.36 -11.16 -7.18
CA LEU A 336 14.28 -12.02 -7.68
C LEU A 336 12.90 -11.60 -7.14
N ALA A 337 12.83 -11.16 -5.88
CA ALA A 337 11.61 -10.59 -5.33
C ALA A 337 11.19 -9.33 -6.09
N SER A 338 12.14 -8.45 -6.43
CA SER A 338 11.88 -7.22 -7.18
C SER A 338 11.24 -7.51 -8.54
N LEU A 339 11.70 -8.54 -9.27
CA LEU A 339 11.11 -8.97 -10.54
C LEU A 339 9.63 -9.36 -10.44
N ILE A 340 9.20 -9.92 -9.30
CA ILE A 340 7.80 -10.28 -9.04
C ILE A 340 6.94 -9.01 -8.80
N PHE A 341 7.52 -7.98 -8.18
CA PHE A 341 6.80 -6.76 -7.82
C PHE A 341 6.71 -5.71 -8.95
N GLU A 342 7.49 -5.84 -10.03
CA GLU A 342 7.49 -4.87 -11.13
C GLU A 342 6.16 -4.77 -11.91
N GLU A 343 5.45 -5.88 -12.14
CA GLU A 343 4.17 -5.87 -12.89
C GLU A 343 3.11 -6.73 -12.21
N GLN A 344 2.10 -6.08 -11.63
CA GLN A 344 1.04 -6.71 -10.82
C GLN A 344 -0.36 -6.50 -11.40
N GLN A 345 -0.50 -6.54 -12.73
CA GLN A 345 -1.76 -6.24 -13.42
C GLN A 345 -2.69 -7.45 -13.57
N SER A 346 -2.13 -8.66 -13.62
CA SER A 346 -2.86 -9.90 -13.86
C SER A 346 -2.23 -11.07 -13.12
N LEU A 347 -3.07 -11.94 -12.56
CA LEU A 347 -2.62 -13.14 -11.84
C LEU A 347 -1.82 -14.08 -12.75
N GLU A 348 -2.18 -14.18 -14.02
CA GLU A 348 -1.47 -15.03 -14.98
C GLU A 348 -0.03 -14.54 -15.23
N VAL A 349 0.13 -13.23 -15.39
CA VAL A 349 1.45 -12.60 -15.66
C VAL A 349 2.40 -12.83 -14.49
N ILE A 350 1.93 -12.64 -13.25
CA ILE A 350 2.76 -12.82 -12.06
C ILE A 350 3.11 -14.29 -11.82
N LEU A 351 2.16 -15.22 -12.05
CA LEU A 351 2.44 -16.66 -11.91
C LEU A 351 3.47 -17.15 -12.93
N LYS A 352 3.40 -16.63 -14.17
CA LYS A 352 4.40 -16.89 -15.20
C LYS A 352 5.79 -16.42 -14.77
N LYS A 353 5.90 -15.19 -14.24
CA LYS A 353 7.18 -14.65 -13.74
C LYS A 353 7.73 -15.45 -12.56
N ILE A 354 6.89 -15.81 -11.60
CA ILE A 354 7.29 -16.63 -10.44
C ILE A 354 7.83 -17.97 -10.93
N ALA A 355 7.08 -18.68 -11.76
CA ALA A 355 7.49 -20.00 -12.24
C ALA A 355 8.79 -19.94 -13.06
N ALA A 356 8.90 -18.98 -13.98
CA ALA A 356 10.11 -18.78 -14.79
C ALA A 356 11.35 -18.48 -13.91
N THR A 357 11.17 -17.63 -12.90
CA THR A 357 12.22 -17.27 -11.96
C THR A 357 12.69 -18.48 -11.15
N ILE A 358 11.74 -19.26 -10.61
CA ILE A 358 12.05 -20.46 -9.82
C ILE A 358 12.75 -21.50 -10.69
N ILE A 359 12.23 -21.81 -11.87
CA ILE A 359 12.81 -22.80 -12.77
C ILE A 359 14.25 -22.44 -13.12
N SER A 360 14.50 -21.17 -13.48
CA SER A 360 15.83 -20.71 -13.86
C SER A 360 16.82 -20.72 -12.68
N PHE A 361 16.40 -20.26 -11.50
CA PHE A 361 17.31 -20.12 -10.35
C PHE A 361 17.53 -21.45 -9.62
N MET A 362 16.46 -22.21 -9.41
CA MET A 362 16.50 -23.48 -8.70
C MET A 362 16.86 -24.66 -9.60
N GLN A 363 17.00 -24.49 -10.91
CA GLN A 363 17.37 -25.57 -11.85
C GLN A 363 16.44 -26.79 -11.71
N VAL A 364 15.13 -26.56 -11.75
CA VAL A 364 14.12 -27.63 -11.64
C VAL A 364 13.52 -27.94 -13.00
N GLN A 365 13.08 -29.18 -13.21
CA GLN A 365 12.47 -29.56 -14.47
C GLN A 365 11.10 -28.92 -14.67
N LYS A 366 10.28 -28.89 -13.60
CA LYS A 366 8.90 -28.35 -13.66
C LYS A 366 8.56 -27.57 -12.40
N CYS A 367 7.79 -26.50 -12.58
CA CYS A 367 7.20 -25.71 -11.50
C CYS A 367 5.68 -25.66 -11.69
N THR A 368 4.93 -25.97 -10.64
CA THR A 368 3.46 -25.84 -10.63
C THR A 368 3.04 -25.00 -9.45
N ILE A 369 2.21 -24.00 -9.69
CA ILE A 369 1.64 -23.14 -8.65
C ILE A 369 0.13 -23.38 -8.63
N PHE A 370 -0.37 -23.86 -7.50
CA PHE A 370 -1.78 -24.08 -7.26
C PHE A 370 -2.33 -22.91 -6.46
N ILE A 371 -3.41 -22.29 -6.91
CA ILE A 371 -4.10 -21.23 -6.17
C ILE A 371 -5.30 -21.83 -5.46
N VAL A 372 -5.37 -21.61 -4.16
CA VAL A 372 -6.44 -22.15 -3.31
C VAL A 372 -7.76 -21.44 -3.66
N ASP A 373 -8.83 -22.22 -3.73
CA ASP A 373 -10.19 -21.66 -3.75
C ASP A 373 -10.58 -21.24 -2.33
N GLU A 374 -11.02 -19.99 -2.14
CA GLU A 374 -11.48 -19.51 -0.84
C GLU A 374 -12.86 -20.08 -0.47
N ASP A 375 -13.68 -20.43 -1.47
CA ASP A 375 -15.06 -20.89 -1.29
C ASP A 375 -15.14 -22.40 -1.06
N CYS A 376 -14.08 -23.16 -1.39
CA CYS A 376 -14.06 -24.62 -1.33
C CYS A 376 -12.76 -25.15 -0.69
N SER A 377 -12.88 -25.77 0.50
CA SER A 377 -11.72 -26.21 1.31
C SER A 377 -10.82 -27.22 0.62
N ASP A 378 -11.35 -28.04 -0.29
CA ASP A 378 -10.64 -29.16 -0.91
C ASP A 378 -10.37 -28.99 -2.40
N SER A 379 -10.43 -27.76 -2.90
CA SER A 379 -10.12 -27.48 -4.31
C SER A 379 -9.12 -26.34 -4.50
N PHE A 380 -8.65 -26.24 -5.74
CA PHE A 380 -7.81 -25.17 -6.24
C PHE A 380 -8.60 -24.43 -7.31
N SER A 381 -8.68 -23.11 -7.18
CA SER A 381 -9.43 -22.24 -8.11
C SER A 381 -8.71 -22.09 -9.45
N SER A 382 -7.38 -22.16 -9.45
CA SER A 382 -6.56 -22.15 -10.65
C SER A 382 -5.25 -22.90 -10.42
N VAL A 383 -4.68 -23.41 -11.51
CA VAL A 383 -3.40 -24.12 -11.52
C VAL A 383 -2.56 -23.57 -12.67
N PHE A 384 -1.35 -23.11 -12.35
CA PHE A 384 -0.38 -22.65 -13.33
C PHE A 384 0.79 -23.63 -13.38
N HIS A 385 1.11 -24.14 -14.57
CA HIS A 385 2.16 -25.13 -14.78
C HIS A 385 3.15 -24.64 -15.82
N MET A 386 4.45 -24.84 -15.58
CA MET A 386 5.52 -24.48 -16.50
C MET A 386 6.64 -25.52 -16.44
N GLU A 387 7.20 -25.85 -17.61
CA GLU A 387 8.34 -26.76 -17.75
C GLU A 387 9.61 -25.99 -18.19
N CYS A 388 10.78 -26.51 -17.84
CA CYS A 388 12.07 -25.89 -18.20
C CYS A 388 12.25 -25.68 -19.70
N GLU A 389 11.78 -26.61 -20.54
CA GLU A 389 11.85 -26.51 -22.00
C GLU A 389 11.04 -25.33 -22.59
N GLU A 390 10.11 -24.75 -21.83
CA GLU A 390 9.30 -23.62 -22.29
C GLU A 390 10.02 -22.27 -22.13
N LEU A 391 11.02 -22.19 -21.25
CA LEU A 391 11.83 -20.97 -21.07
C LEU A 391 12.62 -20.60 -22.33
N GLU A 392 12.97 -21.58 -23.16
CA GLU A 392 13.74 -21.37 -24.39
C GLU A 392 12.86 -20.97 -25.59
N LYS A 393 11.53 -21.10 -25.49
CA LYS A 393 10.61 -20.80 -26.60
C LYS A 393 10.13 -19.35 -26.49
N SER A 394 10.48 -18.54 -27.50
CA SER A 394 10.04 -17.15 -27.63
C SER A 394 8.51 -17.02 -27.59
N SER A 395 8.03 -15.98 -26.90
CA SER A 395 6.69 -15.77 -26.31
C SER A 395 5.44 -15.89 -27.21
N ASP A 396 5.53 -16.25 -28.49
CA ASP A 396 4.41 -16.11 -29.44
C ASP A 396 3.58 -17.40 -29.67
N THR A 397 3.96 -18.54 -29.09
CA THR A 397 3.20 -19.80 -29.21
C THR A 397 2.83 -20.37 -27.84
N LEU A 398 2.02 -19.64 -27.08
CA LEU A 398 1.37 -20.13 -25.86
C LEU A 398 -0.06 -20.56 -26.18
N THR A 399 -0.23 -21.71 -26.83
CA THR A 399 -1.53 -22.38 -26.94
C THR A 399 -1.33 -23.87 -26.75
N ARG A 400 -1.37 -24.27 -25.49
CA ARG A 400 -1.92 -25.55 -25.05
C ARG A 400 -2.16 -25.39 -23.56
N GLU A 401 -3.42 -25.19 -23.20
CA GLU A 401 -3.89 -25.58 -21.87
C GLU A 401 -3.41 -27.03 -21.68
N HIS A 402 -2.29 -27.22 -20.99
CA HIS A 402 -1.95 -28.52 -20.47
C HIS A 402 -3.15 -28.91 -19.62
N ASP A 403 -3.78 -30.05 -19.93
CA ASP A 403 -4.88 -30.62 -19.13
C ASP A 403 -4.47 -30.55 -17.66
N ALA A 404 -4.94 -29.52 -16.94
CA ALA A 404 -4.68 -29.38 -15.50
C ALA A 404 -5.16 -30.66 -14.78
N ASN A 405 -6.14 -31.34 -15.38
CA ASN A 405 -6.67 -32.66 -15.01
C ASN A 405 -5.62 -33.79 -14.96
N LYS A 406 -4.44 -33.66 -15.57
CA LYS A 406 -3.37 -34.67 -15.53
C LYS A 406 -2.33 -34.42 -14.44
N ILE A 407 -2.33 -33.25 -13.81
CA ILE A 407 -1.36 -32.89 -12.78
C ILE A 407 -1.81 -33.52 -11.45
N ASN A 408 -0.91 -34.28 -10.82
CA ASN A 408 -1.17 -34.85 -9.51
C ASN A 408 -1.14 -33.75 -8.44
N TYR A 409 -2.32 -33.28 -8.01
CA TYR A 409 -2.49 -32.24 -7.00
C TYR A 409 -2.42 -32.77 -5.56
N MET A 410 -2.28 -34.07 -5.34
CA MET A 410 -2.33 -34.67 -3.99
C MET A 410 -1.19 -34.18 -3.09
N TYR A 411 0.01 -33.95 -3.65
CA TYR A 411 1.13 -33.37 -2.90
C TYR A 411 0.82 -31.93 -2.49
N ALA A 412 0.25 -31.16 -3.40
CA ALA A 412 -0.17 -29.78 -3.12
C ALA A 412 -1.28 -29.74 -2.07
N GLN A 413 -2.25 -30.66 -2.13
CA GLN A 413 -3.31 -30.77 -1.13
C GLN A 413 -2.77 -31.19 0.24
N TYR A 414 -1.80 -32.11 0.28
CA TYR A 414 -1.12 -32.46 1.52
C TYR A 414 -0.46 -31.23 2.15
N VAL A 415 0.32 -30.47 1.39
CA VAL A 415 1.00 -29.25 1.86
C VAL A 415 0.03 -28.15 2.25
N LYS A 416 -1.07 -27.99 1.51
CA LYS A 416 -2.17 -27.07 1.87
C LYS A 416 -2.72 -27.40 3.26
N ASN A 417 -2.92 -28.69 3.54
CA ASN A 417 -3.53 -29.17 4.77
C ASN A 417 -2.56 -29.17 5.96
N THR A 418 -1.29 -29.53 5.76
CA THR A 418 -0.28 -29.52 6.82
C THR A 418 0.27 -28.12 7.09
N MET A 419 0.20 -27.21 6.10
CA MET A 419 0.81 -25.87 6.15
C MET A 419 2.33 -25.87 6.34
N GLU A 420 2.97 -27.00 6.02
CA GLU A 420 4.41 -27.24 6.15
C GLU A 420 5.03 -27.63 4.80
N PRO A 421 6.31 -27.26 4.54
CA PRO A 421 7.05 -27.72 3.37
C PRO A 421 7.14 -29.26 3.32
N LEU A 422 7.11 -29.79 2.11
CA LEU A 422 7.27 -31.21 1.81
C LEU A 422 8.45 -31.39 0.86
N ASN A 423 9.56 -31.88 1.39
CA ASN A 423 10.75 -32.26 0.63
C ASN A 423 10.84 -33.79 0.53
N ILE A 424 10.86 -34.32 -0.69
CA ILE A 424 10.95 -35.76 -1.00
C ILE A 424 12.18 -36.00 -1.90
N PRO A 425 13.27 -36.56 -1.34
CA PRO A 425 14.49 -36.86 -2.10
C PRO A 425 14.29 -37.89 -3.22
N ASP A 426 13.48 -38.92 -2.94
CA ASP A 426 13.14 -40.01 -3.87
C ASP A 426 11.67 -40.41 -3.69
N VAL A 427 10.82 -39.93 -4.59
CA VAL A 427 9.35 -40.15 -4.54
C VAL A 427 8.98 -41.63 -4.63
N SER A 428 9.80 -42.45 -5.29
CA SER A 428 9.56 -43.90 -5.40
C SER A 428 9.73 -44.65 -4.08
N LYS A 429 10.42 -44.05 -3.10
CA LYS A 429 10.67 -44.62 -1.78
C LYS A 429 9.82 -44.00 -0.68
N ASP A 430 9.03 -42.96 -0.98
CA ASP A 430 8.23 -42.28 0.02
C ASP A 430 6.97 -43.07 0.38
N LYS A 431 6.84 -43.45 1.65
CA LYS A 431 5.74 -44.29 2.14
C LYS A 431 4.45 -43.50 2.43
N ARG A 432 4.49 -42.16 2.44
CA ARG A 432 3.30 -41.32 2.73
C ARG A 432 2.28 -41.35 1.59
N PHE A 433 2.70 -41.71 0.38
CA PHE A 433 1.90 -41.61 -0.84
C PHE A 433 1.88 -42.97 -1.58
N PRO A 434 0.95 -43.90 -1.26
CA PRO A 434 1.01 -45.29 -1.73
C PRO A 434 0.97 -45.48 -3.25
N TRP A 435 0.32 -44.56 -3.97
CA TRP A 435 0.15 -44.61 -5.43
C TRP A 435 1.45 -44.40 -6.22
N THR A 436 2.54 -43.98 -5.57
CA THR A 436 3.85 -43.81 -6.22
C THR A 436 4.50 -45.17 -6.54
N THR A 437 4.23 -46.19 -5.73
CA THR A 437 4.73 -47.55 -5.90
C THR A 437 3.93 -48.39 -6.91
N GLU A 438 2.63 -48.12 -7.07
CA GLU A 438 1.70 -49.01 -7.79
C GLU A 438 1.58 -48.73 -9.31
N ASN A 439 1.99 -47.55 -9.78
CA ASN A 439 1.71 -47.08 -11.15
C ASN A 439 2.87 -47.23 -12.15
N THR A 440 3.63 -48.33 -12.11
CA THR A 440 4.71 -48.59 -13.07
C THR A 440 4.24 -48.89 -14.51
N GLY A 441 2.93 -48.93 -14.78
CA GLY A 441 2.37 -49.30 -16.10
C GLY A 441 2.02 -48.17 -17.07
N ASN A 442 1.91 -46.90 -16.63
CA ASN A 442 1.51 -45.79 -17.52
C ASN A 442 2.72 -44.99 -17.99
N VAL A 443 3.18 -45.31 -19.21
CA VAL A 443 4.36 -44.76 -19.91
C VAL A 443 4.40 -43.22 -20.01
N ASN A 444 3.29 -42.52 -19.77
CA ASN A 444 3.21 -41.05 -19.89
C ASN A 444 3.32 -40.27 -18.57
N GLN A 445 3.39 -40.92 -17.40
CA GLN A 445 3.83 -40.26 -16.17
C GLN A 445 5.36 -40.22 -16.16
N GLN A 446 5.94 -39.23 -16.84
CA GLN A 446 7.34 -38.84 -16.65
C GLN A 446 7.62 -38.79 -15.14
N CYS A 447 8.39 -39.76 -14.64
CA CYS A 447 8.53 -40.05 -13.22
C CYS A 447 9.02 -38.82 -12.44
N ILE A 448 8.18 -38.32 -11.54
CA ILE A 448 8.61 -37.44 -10.45
C ILE A 448 9.60 -38.28 -9.63
N ARG A 449 10.88 -37.88 -9.61
CA ARG A 449 11.95 -38.55 -8.86
C ARG A 449 12.26 -37.78 -7.59
N SER A 450 12.47 -36.47 -7.67
CA SER A 450 12.58 -35.59 -6.50
C SER A 450 11.48 -34.53 -6.52
N LEU A 451 10.99 -34.13 -5.35
CA LEU A 451 9.90 -33.17 -5.19
C LEU A 451 10.17 -32.22 -4.02
N LEU A 452 9.94 -30.93 -4.22
CA LEU A 452 9.91 -29.93 -3.16
C LEU A 452 8.62 -29.13 -3.31
N CYS A 453 7.79 -29.11 -2.27
CA CYS A 453 6.46 -28.49 -2.31
C CYS A 453 6.25 -27.62 -1.07
N THR A 454 5.97 -26.33 -1.25
CA THR A 454 5.94 -25.35 -0.15
C THR A 454 4.65 -24.51 -0.21
N PRO A 455 3.99 -24.26 0.94
CA PRO A 455 2.77 -23.46 0.98
C PRO A 455 3.07 -21.97 0.75
N ILE A 456 2.26 -21.32 -0.08
CA ILE A 456 2.25 -19.88 -0.28
C ILE A 456 1.23 -19.28 0.69
N LYS A 457 1.70 -18.50 1.66
CA LYS A 457 0.87 -17.96 2.74
C LYS A 457 0.59 -16.47 2.54
N ASN A 458 -0.57 -16.03 3.01
CA ASN A 458 -0.88 -14.62 3.19
C ASN A 458 -0.11 -14.09 4.41
N GLY A 459 0.79 -13.13 4.18
CA GLY A 459 1.66 -12.56 5.20
C GLY A 459 0.93 -11.96 6.43
N LYS A 460 -0.34 -11.57 6.32
CA LYS A 460 -1.10 -10.98 7.45
C LYS A 460 -1.95 -11.99 8.22
N LYS A 461 -2.38 -13.10 7.60
CA LYS A 461 -3.39 -14.03 8.18
C LYS A 461 -2.87 -15.45 8.43
N ASN A 462 -1.61 -15.74 8.07
CA ASN A 462 -1.06 -17.10 8.08
C ASN A 462 -1.93 -18.13 7.33
N LYS A 463 -2.80 -17.66 6.39
CA LYS A 463 -3.70 -18.49 5.59
C LYS A 463 -2.97 -18.93 4.31
N VAL A 464 -3.06 -20.21 3.96
CA VAL A 464 -2.53 -20.71 2.68
C VAL A 464 -3.41 -20.20 1.53
N ILE A 465 -2.82 -19.40 0.64
CA ILE A 465 -3.48 -18.87 -0.57
C ILE A 465 -3.06 -19.62 -1.83
N GLY A 466 -1.97 -20.37 -1.76
CA GLY A 466 -1.50 -21.21 -2.84
C GLY A 466 -0.46 -22.22 -2.40
N VAL A 467 0.01 -23.05 -3.31
CA VAL A 467 1.07 -24.04 -3.07
C VAL A 467 2.00 -24.05 -4.27
N CYS A 468 3.31 -23.99 -4.02
CA CYS A 468 4.34 -24.07 -5.06
C CYS A 468 4.98 -25.46 -5.03
N GLN A 469 4.89 -26.20 -6.13
CA GLN A 469 5.41 -27.55 -6.29
C GLN A 469 6.49 -27.58 -7.36
N LEU A 470 7.69 -28.01 -6.97
CA LEU A 470 8.85 -28.18 -7.83
C LEU A 470 9.14 -29.65 -8.04
N VAL A 471 9.43 -30.02 -9.28
CA VAL A 471 9.66 -31.40 -9.70
C VAL A 471 11.05 -31.51 -10.31
N ASN A 472 11.79 -32.51 -9.84
CA ASN A 472 13.10 -32.94 -10.33
C ASN A 472 14.13 -31.80 -10.34
N LYS A 473 14.86 -31.66 -9.23
CA LYS A 473 16.08 -30.83 -9.19
C LYS A 473 17.11 -31.43 -10.14
N MET A 474 17.59 -30.63 -11.08
CA MET A 474 18.56 -31.04 -12.09
C MET A 474 19.97 -30.66 -11.65
N GLU A 475 20.95 -31.51 -11.95
CA GLU A 475 22.37 -31.21 -11.81
C GLU A 475 22.89 -30.61 -13.12
N GLU A 476 23.43 -29.39 -13.05
CA GLU A 476 23.81 -28.58 -14.22
C GLU A 476 24.80 -29.27 -15.17
N ASN A 477 25.80 -29.97 -14.61
CA ASN A 477 26.88 -30.58 -15.40
C ASN A 477 26.49 -31.92 -16.03
N THR A 478 25.61 -32.68 -15.39
CA THR A 478 25.31 -34.07 -15.81
C THR A 478 23.91 -34.24 -16.38
N GLY A 479 23.02 -33.27 -16.17
CA GLY A 479 21.60 -33.37 -16.47
C GLY A 479 20.86 -34.43 -15.66
N LYS A 480 21.49 -35.01 -14.62
CA LYS A 480 20.86 -36.02 -13.77
C LYS A 480 19.99 -35.35 -12.70
N VAL A 481 18.97 -36.08 -12.26
CA VAL A 481 18.13 -35.63 -11.14
C VAL A 481 18.88 -35.85 -9.83
N LYS A 482 18.94 -34.81 -9.00
CA LYS A 482 19.48 -34.84 -7.63
C LYS A 482 18.36 -34.54 -6.61
N PRO A 483 18.54 -34.85 -5.31
CA PRO A 483 17.60 -34.42 -4.28
C PRO A 483 17.70 -32.91 -4.00
N PHE A 484 16.61 -32.32 -3.52
CA PHE A 484 16.61 -30.94 -3.00
C PHE A 484 17.28 -30.92 -1.63
N ASN A 485 18.22 -30.01 -1.42
CA ASN A 485 18.90 -29.87 -0.14
C ASN A 485 18.21 -28.85 0.77
N ARG A 486 18.76 -28.67 1.98
CA ARG A 486 18.23 -27.74 2.98
C ARG A 486 18.24 -26.27 2.51
N ASN A 487 19.19 -25.88 1.67
CA ASN A 487 19.27 -24.52 1.16
C ASN A 487 18.23 -24.26 0.07
N ASP A 488 17.95 -25.26 -0.78
CA ASP A 488 16.83 -25.20 -1.74
C ASP A 488 15.50 -24.98 -1.00
N GLU A 489 15.28 -25.71 0.10
CA GLU A 489 14.09 -25.59 0.94
C GLU A 489 13.99 -24.21 1.60
N GLN A 490 15.06 -23.74 2.24
CA GLN A 490 15.12 -22.40 2.85
C GLN A 490 14.91 -21.27 1.84
N PHE A 491 15.51 -21.39 0.65
CA PHE A 491 15.33 -20.40 -0.41
C PHE A 491 13.88 -20.36 -0.88
N LEU A 492 13.29 -21.53 -1.16
CA LEU A 492 11.91 -21.59 -1.61
C LEU A 492 10.96 -21.04 -0.54
N GLU A 493 11.14 -21.41 0.73
CA GLU A 493 10.37 -20.87 1.87
C GLU A 493 10.43 -19.34 1.94
N ALA A 494 11.61 -18.76 1.74
CA ALA A 494 11.77 -17.30 1.73
C ALA A 494 11.11 -16.66 0.50
N PHE A 495 11.30 -17.27 -0.67
CA PHE A 495 10.81 -16.73 -1.94
C PHE A 495 9.28 -16.77 -2.03
N VAL A 496 8.64 -17.82 -1.52
CA VAL A 496 7.17 -17.91 -1.53
C VAL A 496 6.49 -16.85 -0.66
N ILE A 497 7.19 -16.24 0.30
CA ILE A 497 6.66 -15.09 1.05
C ILE A 497 6.42 -13.93 0.08
N PHE A 498 7.42 -13.59 -0.75
CA PHE A 498 7.28 -12.55 -1.77
C PHE A 498 6.24 -12.92 -2.83
N CYS A 499 6.20 -14.18 -3.26
CA CYS A 499 5.13 -14.68 -4.14
C CYS A 499 3.74 -14.49 -3.52
N GLY A 500 3.59 -14.76 -2.22
CA GLY A 500 2.33 -14.63 -1.50
C GLY A 500 1.85 -13.18 -1.43
N LEU A 501 2.75 -12.23 -1.13
CA LEU A 501 2.45 -10.81 -1.22
C LEU A 501 2.07 -10.38 -2.65
N GLY A 502 2.84 -10.84 -3.65
CA GLY A 502 2.59 -10.52 -5.05
C GLY A 502 1.22 -11.00 -5.53
N ILE A 503 0.89 -12.26 -5.30
CA ILE A 503 -0.40 -12.86 -5.70
C ILE A 503 -1.56 -12.13 -5.03
N GLN A 504 -1.46 -11.82 -3.74
CA GLN A 504 -2.52 -11.12 -3.02
C GLN A 504 -2.74 -9.71 -3.56
N ASN A 505 -1.67 -8.94 -3.80
CA ASN A 505 -1.77 -7.59 -4.35
C ASN A 505 -2.48 -7.62 -5.71
N THR A 506 -2.10 -8.55 -6.58
CA THR A 506 -2.72 -8.72 -7.90
C THR A 506 -4.21 -9.11 -7.79
N GLN A 507 -4.56 -10.06 -6.90
CA GLN A 507 -5.97 -10.43 -6.68
C GLN A 507 -6.81 -9.25 -6.15
N MET A 508 -6.24 -8.44 -5.24
CA MET A 508 -6.90 -7.23 -4.74
C MET A 508 -7.10 -6.21 -5.86
N TYR A 509 -6.08 -6.01 -6.71
CA TYR A 509 -6.17 -5.13 -7.88
C TYR A 509 -7.29 -5.57 -8.83
N GLU A 510 -7.33 -6.85 -9.22
CA GLU A 510 -8.39 -7.40 -10.09
C GLU A 510 -9.79 -7.31 -9.47
N ALA A 511 -9.90 -7.43 -8.14
CA ALA A 511 -11.17 -7.26 -7.43
C ALA A 511 -11.65 -5.80 -7.47
N VAL A 512 -10.74 -4.83 -7.31
CA VAL A 512 -11.04 -3.40 -7.43
C VAL A 512 -11.46 -3.05 -8.87
N GLU A 513 -10.74 -3.52 -9.88
CA GLU A 513 -11.10 -3.32 -11.29
C GLU A 513 -12.51 -3.87 -11.61
N ARG A 514 -12.82 -5.09 -11.16
CA ARG A 514 -14.17 -5.66 -11.31
C ARG A 514 -15.24 -4.84 -10.57
N ALA A 515 -14.94 -4.32 -9.39
CA ALA A 515 -15.86 -3.47 -8.63
C ALA A 515 -16.09 -2.13 -9.34
N MET A 516 -15.04 -1.51 -9.90
CA MET A 516 -15.12 -0.29 -10.70
C MET A 516 -15.97 -0.50 -11.96
N ALA A 517 -15.77 -1.62 -12.69
CA ALA A 517 -16.60 -1.96 -13.84
C ALA A 517 -18.09 -2.14 -13.47
N LYS A 518 -18.39 -2.82 -12.36
CA LYS A 518 -19.77 -2.92 -11.83
C LYS A 518 -20.35 -1.55 -11.46
N GLN A 519 -19.54 -0.68 -10.86
CA GLN A 519 -19.93 0.68 -10.51
C GLN A 519 -20.24 1.50 -11.77
N MET A 520 -19.43 1.40 -12.82
CA MET A 520 -19.67 2.09 -14.11
C MET A 520 -21.01 1.66 -14.73
N VAL A 521 -21.29 0.35 -14.79
CA VAL A 521 -22.58 -0.17 -15.29
C VAL A 521 -23.73 0.34 -14.43
N THR A 522 -23.57 0.35 -13.11
CA THR A 522 -24.61 0.86 -12.19
C THR A 522 -24.87 2.35 -12.40
N LEU A 523 -23.82 3.16 -12.57
CA LEU A 523 -23.94 4.59 -12.87
C LEU A 523 -24.62 4.84 -14.22
N GLU A 524 -24.36 4.02 -15.24
CA GLU A 524 -25.03 4.10 -16.53
C GLU A 524 -26.54 3.84 -16.40
N VAL A 525 -26.92 2.80 -15.66
CA VAL A 525 -28.33 2.47 -15.37
C VAL A 525 -29.01 3.59 -14.58
N LEU A 526 -28.34 4.14 -13.57
CA LEU A 526 -28.84 5.27 -12.80
C LEU A 526 -29.02 6.51 -13.69
N SER A 527 -28.05 6.82 -14.55
CA SER A 527 -28.11 7.93 -15.51
C SER A 527 -29.29 7.80 -16.49
N TYR A 528 -29.58 6.59 -16.98
CA TYR A 528 -30.74 6.33 -17.83
C TYR A 528 -32.06 6.65 -17.10
N HIS A 529 -32.20 6.21 -15.85
CA HIS A 529 -33.41 6.45 -15.07
C HIS A 529 -33.50 7.89 -14.52
N ALA A 530 -32.38 8.56 -14.29
CA ALA A 530 -32.30 9.95 -13.84
C ALA A 530 -32.65 10.93 -14.97
N SER A 531 -32.37 10.59 -16.23
CA SER A 531 -32.63 11.47 -17.39
C SER A 531 -34.13 11.58 -17.71
N ALA A 532 -34.58 12.76 -18.12
CA ALA A 532 -35.95 12.99 -18.59
C ALA A 532 -36.26 12.18 -19.86
N ALA A 533 -37.53 11.81 -20.04
CA ALA A 533 -37.95 11.10 -21.24
C ALA A 533 -37.82 12.00 -22.48
N GLU A 534 -37.53 11.39 -23.63
CA GLU A 534 -37.39 12.14 -24.88
C GLU A 534 -38.70 12.82 -25.31
N GLU A 535 -39.85 12.19 -25.04
CA GLU A 535 -41.17 12.74 -25.32
C GLU A 535 -41.45 14.00 -24.51
N GLU A 536 -41.22 13.99 -23.19
CA GLU A 536 -41.36 15.16 -22.32
C GLU A 536 -40.40 16.29 -22.75
N THR A 537 -39.19 15.93 -23.18
CA THR A 537 -38.20 16.88 -23.70
C THR A 537 -38.70 17.55 -24.98
N ARG A 538 -39.28 16.78 -25.91
CA ARG A 538 -39.85 17.28 -27.17
C ARG A 538 -41.08 18.15 -26.93
N GLU A 539 -41.92 17.81 -25.97
CA GLU A 539 -43.08 18.63 -25.58
C GLU A 539 -42.64 20.00 -25.06
N LEU A 540 -41.70 20.03 -24.10
CA LEU A 540 -41.16 21.29 -23.58
C LEU A 540 -40.44 22.09 -24.69
N GLN A 541 -39.70 21.43 -25.56
CA GLN A 541 -39.03 22.06 -26.70
C GLN A 541 -40.04 22.70 -27.67
N SER A 542 -41.12 21.99 -28.02
CA SER A 542 -42.18 22.49 -28.90
C SER A 542 -42.86 23.72 -28.30
N LEU A 543 -43.18 23.67 -27.00
CA LEU A 543 -43.83 24.77 -26.30
C LEU A 543 -42.90 26.00 -26.17
N ALA A 544 -41.63 25.78 -25.86
CA ALA A 544 -40.63 26.84 -25.80
C ALA A 544 -40.32 27.45 -27.18
N ALA A 545 -40.39 26.65 -28.26
CA ALA A 545 -40.23 27.13 -29.63
C ALA A 545 -41.43 27.97 -30.11
N ALA A 546 -42.64 27.71 -29.60
CA ALA A 546 -43.83 28.48 -29.94
C ALA A 546 -43.72 29.92 -29.45
N VAL A 547 -43.76 30.16 -28.13
CA VAL A 547 -43.41 31.42 -27.47
C VAL A 547 -43.17 31.14 -25.98
N VAL A 548 -41.95 31.36 -25.48
CA VAL A 548 -41.74 31.48 -24.02
C VAL A 548 -42.22 32.88 -23.59
N PRO A 549 -43.20 33.02 -22.69
CA PRO A 549 -43.68 34.34 -22.26
C PRO A 549 -42.54 35.18 -21.63
N SER A 550 -42.67 36.51 -21.68
CA SER A 550 -41.66 37.42 -21.13
C SER A 550 -41.55 37.27 -19.60
N ALA A 551 -40.39 37.59 -19.02
CA ALA A 551 -40.21 37.56 -17.57
C ALA A 551 -41.19 38.48 -16.82
N GLN A 552 -41.63 39.59 -17.44
CA GLN A 552 -42.64 40.48 -16.90
C GLN A 552 -44.03 39.84 -16.89
N THR A 553 -44.39 39.11 -17.95
CA THR A 553 -45.65 38.36 -18.04
C THR A 553 -45.70 37.24 -17.00
N LEU A 554 -44.60 36.52 -16.82
CA LEU A 554 -44.46 35.45 -15.84
C LEU A 554 -44.24 35.97 -14.41
N LYS A 555 -43.99 37.28 -14.25
CA LYS A 555 -43.66 37.95 -12.97
C LYS A 555 -42.46 37.35 -12.23
N ILE A 556 -41.56 36.66 -12.93
CA ILE A 556 -40.42 35.96 -12.30
C ILE A 556 -39.29 36.90 -11.84
N THR A 557 -39.32 38.18 -12.23
CA THR A 557 -38.43 39.22 -11.66
C THR A 557 -38.99 39.83 -10.37
N ASP A 558 -40.23 39.54 -10.01
CA ASP A 558 -40.89 40.09 -8.83
C ASP A 558 -40.52 39.27 -7.59
N PHE A 559 -40.06 39.93 -6.52
CA PHE A 559 -39.78 39.25 -5.25
C PHE A 559 -41.05 38.70 -4.59
N SER A 560 -42.22 39.27 -4.91
CA SER A 560 -43.53 38.81 -4.45
C SER A 560 -44.12 37.62 -5.23
N PHE A 561 -43.36 37.08 -6.20
CA PHE A 561 -43.74 35.94 -7.04
C PHE A 561 -44.23 34.71 -6.25
N SER A 562 -45.21 34.00 -6.82
CA SER A 562 -45.81 32.76 -6.33
C SER A 562 -45.93 31.74 -7.46
N ASP A 563 -45.49 30.50 -7.23
CA ASP A 563 -45.60 29.41 -8.20
C ASP A 563 -46.88 28.57 -8.04
N PHE A 564 -47.71 28.82 -7.01
CA PHE A 564 -48.87 27.98 -6.69
C PHE A 564 -49.91 27.87 -7.81
N GLU A 565 -49.96 28.84 -8.72
CA GLU A 565 -50.88 28.86 -9.87
C GLU A 565 -50.25 28.25 -11.14
N LEU A 566 -48.94 27.95 -11.12
CA LEU A 566 -48.22 27.40 -12.25
C LEU A 566 -48.22 25.88 -12.22
N SER A 567 -48.43 25.28 -13.39
CA SER A 567 -48.14 23.87 -13.65
C SER A 567 -46.63 23.60 -13.65
N ASP A 568 -46.25 22.34 -13.49
CA ASP A 568 -44.84 21.93 -13.55
C ASP A 568 -44.19 22.28 -14.90
N LEU A 569 -44.94 22.21 -16.00
CA LEU A 569 -44.45 22.58 -17.32
C LEU A 569 -44.19 24.09 -17.41
N GLU A 570 -45.07 24.91 -16.84
CA GLU A 570 -44.87 26.37 -16.76
C GLU A 570 -43.67 26.74 -15.89
N THR A 571 -43.41 26.02 -14.80
CA THR A 571 -42.17 26.24 -14.02
C THR A 571 -40.91 25.94 -14.85
N ALA A 572 -40.94 24.90 -15.69
CA ALA A 572 -39.82 24.60 -16.61
C ALA A 572 -39.64 25.70 -17.68
N LEU A 573 -40.74 26.24 -18.23
CA LEU A 573 -40.70 27.39 -19.14
C LEU A 573 -40.13 28.65 -18.46
N CYS A 574 -40.51 28.90 -17.22
CA CYS A 574 -39.95 29.98 -16.42
C CYS A 574 -38.43 29.80 -16.27
N THR A 575 -37.95 28.59 -16.01
CA THR A 575 -36.52 28.29 -15.95
C THR A 575 -35.81 28.57 -17.28
N ILE A 576 -36.38 28.15 -18.42
CA ILE A 576 -35.83 28.48 -19.76
C ILE A 576 -35.74 30.01 -19.94
N ARG A 577 -36.77 30.76 -19.52
CA ARG A 577 -36.77 32.22 -19.55
C ARG A 577 -35.65 32.81 -18.69
N MET A 578 -35.40 32.27 -17.50
CA MET A 578 -34.30 32.73 -16.63
C MET A 578 -32.93 32.61 -17.33
N PHE A 579 -32.64 31.45 -17.94
CA PHE A 579 -31.39 31.24 -18.69
C PHE A 579 -31.28 32.15 -19.92
N THR A 580 -32.41 32.40 -20.59
CA THR A 580 -32.47 33.27 -21.78
C THR A 580 -32.23 34.74 -21.42
N ASP A 581 -32.90 35.26 -20.41
CA ASP A 581 -32.82 36.68 -20.01
C ASP A 581 -31.52 37.04 -19.27
N LEU A 582 -30.79 36.04 -18.78
CA LEU A 582 -29.40 36.17 -18.30
C LEU A 582 -28.36 35.96 -19.42
N ASN A 583 -28.80 35.77 -20.67
CA ASN A 583 -27.96 35.53 -21.85
C ASN A 583 -27.05 34.29 -21.77
N LEU A 584 -27.31 33.35 -20.86
CA LEU A 584 -26.46 32.19 -20.62
C LEU A 584 -26.49 31.21 -21.79
N VAL A 585 -27.65 31.06 -22.44
CA VAL A 585 -27.82 30.18 -23.60
C VAL A 585 -26.91 30.61 -24.75
N GLN A 586 -26.84 31.91 -25.02
CA GLN A 586 -26.01 32.46 -26.09
C GLN A 586 -24.53 32.50 -25.69
N ASN A 587 -24.22 33.01 -24.49
CA ASN A 587 -22.84 33.19 -24.01
C ASN A 587 -22.07 31.87 -23.96
N PHE A 588 -22.74 30.77 -23.59
CA PHE A 588 -22.12 29.44 -23.45
C PHE A 588 -22.55 28.45 -24.53
N GLN A 589 -23.16 28.94 -25.62
CA GLN A 589 -23.55 28.14 -26.80
C GLN A 589 -24.39 26.90 -26.44
N MET A 590 -25.29 27.04 -25.47
CA MET A 590 -26.12 25.93 -25.01
C MET A 590 -27.14 25.55 -26.08
N LYS A 591 -27.16 24.28 -26.46
CA LYS A 591 -28.21 23.75 -27.34
C LYS A 591 -29.53 23.77 -26.58
N HIS A 592 -30.57 24.35 -27.20
CA HIS A 592 -31.90 24.46 -26.59
C HIS A 592 -32.47 23.10 -26.16
N GLU A 593 -32.28 22.05 -26.97
CA GLU A 593 -32.69 20.68 -26.64
C GLU A 593 -32.02 20.16 -25.35
N VAL A 594 -30.71 20.39 -25.21
CA VAL A 594 -29.92 19.94 -24.06
C VAL A 594 -30.35 20.69 -22.80
N LEU A 595 -30.66 21.99 -22.91
CA LEU A 595 -31.22 22.78 -21.80
C LEU A 595 -32.58 22.24 -21.35
N CYS A 596 -33.51 22.00 -22.29
CA CYS A 596 -34.82 21.43 -21.96
C CYS A 596 -34.68 20.07 -21.24
N ARG A 597 -33.84 19.18 -21.78
CA ARG A 597 -33.61 17.87 -21.19
C ARG A 597 -33.02 17.99 -19.79
N TRP A 598 -32.01 18.83 -19.61
CA TRP A 598 -31.37 19.05 -18.30
C TRP A 598 -32.37 19.59 -17.26
N ILE A 599 -33.19 20.60 -17.59
CA ILE A 599 -34.21 21.13 -16.68
C ILE A 599 -35.19 20.04 -16.24
N LEU A 600 -35.68 19.23 -17.18
CA LEU A 600 -36.61 18.15 -16.88
C LEU A 600 -35.95 17.02 -16.08
N SER A 601 -34.68 16.71 -16.36
CA SER A 601 -33.92 15.72 -15.59
C SER A 601 -33.71 16.19 -14.16
N VAL A 602 -33.31 17.45 -13.94
CA VAL A 602 -33.21 18.04 -12.60
C VAL A 602 -34.54 17.93 -11.88
N LYS A 603 -35.65 18.39 -12.49
CA LYS A 603 -37.00 18.26 -11.94
C LYS A 603 -37.35 16.81 -11.56
N LYS A 604 -37.05 15.86 -12.44
CA LYS A 604 -37.37 14.43 -12.25
C LYS A 604 -36.65 13.83 -11.05
N ASN A 605 -35.46 14.34 -10.70
CA ASN A 605 -34.67 13.86 -9.57
C ASN A 605 -35.04 14.53 -8.23
N TYR A 606 -36.05 15.41 -8.20
CA TYR A 606 -36.72 15.79 -6.95
C TYR A 606 -37.85 14.83 -6.61
N ARG A 607 -37.90 14.39 -5.35
CA ARG A 607 -38.89 13.42 -4.88
C ARG A 607 -40.27 14.05 -4.70
N LYS A 608 -41.28 13.54 -5.41
CA LYS A 608 -42.67 14.06 -5.36
C LYS A 608 -43.36 13.89 -4.00
N ASN A 609 -42.90 12.93 -3.19
CA ASN A 609 -43.47 12.64 -1.87
C ASN A 609 -42.87 13.48 -0.74
N VAL A 610 -41.90 14.36 -1.03
CA VAL A 610 -41.32 15.30 -0.06
C VAL A 610 -42.16 16.57 -0.04
N ALA A 611 -42.63 16.96 1.14
CA ALA A 611 -43.64 18.00 1.29
C ALA A 611 -43.12 19.40 0.89
N TYR A 612 -41.88 19.74 1.24
CA TYR A 612 -41.30 21.07 0.96
C TYR A 612 -40.09 21.02 0.03
N HIS A 613 -39.00 20.33 0.40
CA HIS A 613 -37.74 20.30 -0.35
C HIS A 613 -37.86 19.42 -1.62
N ASN A 614 -38.69 19.88 -2.55
CA ASN A 614 -39.02 19.27 -3.83
C ASN A 614 -38.76 20.28 -4.98
N TRP A 615 -39.13 19.92 -6.22
CA TRP A 615 -38.90 20.76 -7.40
C TRP A 615 -39.44 22.20 -7.25
N ARG A 616 -40.57 22.38 -6.56
CA ARG A 616 -41.16 23.72 -6.39
C ARG A 616 -40.30 24.60 -5.48
N HIS A 617 -39.69 24.02 -4.44
CA HIS A 617 -38.73 24.75 -3.61
C HIS A 617 -37.50 25.15 -4.42
N ALA A 618 -36.86 24.20 -5.12
CA ALA A 618 -35.69 24.48 -5.95
C ALA A 618 -35.97 25.52 -7.05
N PHE A 619 -37.14 25.45 -7.69
CA PHE A 619 -37.59 26.45 -8.65
C PHE A 619 -37.75 27.84 -8.02
N ASN A 620 -38.35 27.95 -6.83
CA ASN A 620 -38.49 29.24 -6.14
C ASN A 620 -37.13 29.80 -5.69
N THR A 621 -36.20 28.95 -5.26
CA THR A 621 -34.82 29.33 -4.94
C THR A 621 -34.11 29.90 -6.18
N ALA A 622 -34.25 29.24 -7.33
CA ALA A 622 -33.74 29.72 -8.62
C ALA A 622 -34.43 31.01 -9.10
N GLN A 623 -35.75 31.13 -8.88
CA GLN A 623 -36.50 32.34 -9.18
C GLN A 623 -36.02 33.52 -8.33
N CYS A 624 -35.80 33.32 -7.04
CA CYS A 624 -35.28 34.35 -6.15
C CYS A 624 -33.86 34.76 -6.56
N MET A 625 -33.01 33.79 -6.93
CA MET A 625 -31.67 34.06 -7.48
C MET A 625 -31.76 34.92 -8.75
N PHE A 626 -32.64 34.56 -9.69
CA PHE A 626 -32.88 35.33 -10.91
C PHE A 626 -33.40 36.76 -10.60
N ALA A 627 -34.35 36.92 -9.68
CA ALA A 627 -34.85 38.23 -9.28
C ALA A 627 -33.76 39.07 -8.60
N ALA A 628 -32.93 38.48 -7.74
CA ALA A 628 -31.79 39.15 -7.10
C ALA A 628 -30.74 39.61 -8.13
N LEU A 629 -30.47 38.78 -9.15
CA LEU A 629 -29.58 39.13 -10.25
C LEU A 629 -30.14 40.29 -11.10
N LYS A 630 -31.40 40.20 -11.54
CA LYS A 630 -32.03 41.18 -12.44
C LYS A 630 -32.57 42.40 -11.70
N ALA A 631 -33.63 42.22 -10.90
CA ALA A 631 -34.30 43.31 -10.19
C ALA A 631 -33.42 43.85 -9.05
N GLY A 632 -32.70 42.97 -8.35
CA GLY A 632 -31.73 43.34 -7.32
C GLY A 632 -30.38 43.85 -7.86
N LYS A 633 -30.21 43.96 -9.19
CA LYS A 633 -29.01 44.46 -9.88
C LYS A 633 -27.68 43.79 -9.46
N ILE A 634 -27.71 42.58 -8.91
CA ILE A 634 -26.49 41.82 -8.56
C ILE A 634 -25.76 41.33 -9.81
N GLN A 635 -26.47 41.16 -10.94
CA GLN A 635 -25.87 40.72 -12.21
C GLN A 635 -24.63 41.55 -12.60
N ASN A 636 -24.65 42.87 -12.36
CA ASN A 636 -23.55 43.77 -12.71
C ASN A 636 -22.26 43.57 -11.89
N LYS A 637 -22.34 42.75 -10.84
CA LYS A 637 -21.24 42.50 -9.88
C LYS A 637 -20.60 41.13 -10.06
N LEU A 638 -21.16 40.28 -10.92
CA LEU A 638 -20.74 38.89 -11.11
C LEU A 638 -20.40 38.64 -12.59
N THR A 639 -19.53 37.67 -12.83
CA THR A 639 -19.24 37.18 -14.17
C THR A 639 -20.37 36.28 -14.67
N ASP A 640 -20.53 36.16 -15.99
CA ASP A 640 -21.52 35.26 -16.58
C ASP A 640 -21.31 33.79 -16.13
N LEU A 641 -20.06 33.40 -15.86
CA LEU A 641 -19.72 32.05 -15.37
C LEU A 641 -20.22 31.82 -13.94
N GLU A 642 -20.08 32.82 -13.07
CA GLU A 642 -20.60 32.77 -11.69
C GLU A 642 -22.13 32.77 -11.69
N ILE A 643 -22.75 33.57 -12.55
CA ILE A 643 -24.20 33.62 -12.73
C ILE A 643 -24.73 32.25 -13.17
N LEU A 644 -24.07 31.62 -14.15
CA LEU A 644 -24.41 30.29 -14.61
C LEU A 644 -24.34 29.27 -13.46
N ALA A 645 -23.23 29.27 -12.73
CA ALA A 645 -23.00 28.35 -11.63
C ALA A 645 -24.05 28.51 -10.51
N LEU A 646 -24.38 29.74 -10.13
CA LEU A 646 -25.40 30.04 -9.12
C LEU A 646 -26.78 29.56 -9.53
N LEU A 647 -27.18 29.75 -10.79
CA LEU A 647 -28.50 29.32 -11.26
C LEU A 647 -28.60 27.79 -11.32
N ILE A 648 -27.54 27.10 -11.76
CA ILE A 648 -27.44 25.63 -11.74
C ILE A 648 -27.51 25.12 -10.30
N ALA A 649 -26.74 25.72 -9.39
CA ALA A 649 -26.73 25.35 -7.97
C ALA A 649 -28.12 25.55 -7.35
N ALA A 650 -28.78 26.69 -7.59
CA ALA A 650 -30.10 26.97 -7.06
C ALA A 650 -31.16 25.92 -7.48
N LEU A 651 -31.13 25.49 -8.74
CA LEU A 651 -32.00 24.43 -9.26
C LEU A 651 -31.66 23.03 -8.74
N SER A 652 -30.43 22.82 -8.26
CA SER A 652 -29.88 21.49 -7.96
C SER A 652 -29.58 21.24 -6.47
N HIS A 653 -29.71 22.25 -5.61
CA HIS A 653 -29.17 22.20 -4.25
C HIS A 653 -29.83 21.18 -3.32
N ASP A 654 -31.01 20.68 -3.67
CA ASP A 654 -31.82 19.72 -2.89
C ASP A 654 -32.16 18.45 -3.70
N LEU A 655 -31.38 18.14 -4.74
CA LEU A 655 -31.61 16.96 -5.59
C LEU A 655 -31.62 15.65 -4.78
N ASP A 656 -32.64 14.81 -4.97
CA ASP A 656 -32.85 13.60 -4.15
C ASP A 656 -32.96 13.88 -2.63
N HIS A 657 -33.43 15.07 -2.21
CA HIS A 657 -33.78 15.31 -0.80
C HIS A 657 -34.85 14.30 -0.33
N ARG A 658 -34.70 13.82 0.92
CA ARG A 658 -35.47 12.67 1.46
C ARG A 658 -36.49 13.08 2.52
N GLY A 659 -36.70 14.39 2.66
CA GLY A 659 -37.51 15.00 3.69
C GLY A 659 -36.95 14.79 5.10
N VAL A 660 -35.63 14.65 5.23
CA VAL A 660 -34.93 14.49 6.51
C VAL A 660 -33.63 15.27 6.51
N ASN A 661 -33.24 15.79 7.66
CA ASN A 661 -32.00 16.54 7.80
C ASN A 661 -30.76 15.67 8.09
N ASN A 662 -29.58 16.29 8.07
CA ASN A 662 -28.28 15.65 8.35
C ASN A 662 -28.25 14.90 9.71
N SER A 663 -28.92 15.42 10.75
CA SER A 663 -28.98 14.76 12.07
C SER A 663 -29.72 13.42 12.03
N TYR A 664 -30.77 13.31 11.22
CA TYR A 664 -31.50 12.05 11.04
C TYR A 664 -30.65 11.01 10.33
N ILE A 665 -30.00 11.39 9.22
CA ILE A 665 -29.14 10.52 8.41
C ILE A 665 -28.02 9.92 9.27
N GLN A 666 -27.39 10.74 10.12
CA GLN A 666 -26.35 10.27 11.04
C GLN A 666 -26.89 9.29 12.09
N ARG A 667 -28.03 9.60 12.72
CA ARG A 667 -28.61 8.77 13.79
C ARG A 667 -29.23 7.47 13.29
N SER A 668 -29.69 7.44 12.04
CA SER A 668 -30.24 6.26 11.40
C SER A 668 -29.16 5.35 10.78
N GLU A 669 -27.87 5.68 10.93
CA GLU A 669 -26.74 4.96 10.33
C GLU A 669 -26.91 4.74 8.82
N HIS A 670 -27.55 5.70 8.14
CA HIS A 670 -27.79 5.61 6.71
C HIS A 670 -26.45 5.58 5.95
N PRO A 671 -26.28 4.79 4.86
CA PRO A 671 -25.01 4.66 4.13
C PRO A 671 -24.38 5.99 3.68
N LEU A 672 -25.20 7.03 3.43
CA LEU A 672 -24.70 8.39 3.14
C LEU A 672 -23.84 8.98 4.27
N ALA A 673 -24.11 8.66 5.54
CA ALA A 673 -23.31 9.10 6.67
C ALA A 673 -21.92 8.45 6.73
N GLN A 674 -21.69 7.35 6.01
CA GLN A 674 -20.37 6.72 5.89
C GLN A 674 -19.50 7.40 4.83
N LEU A 675 -20.12 8.06 3.85
CA LEU A 675 -19.42 8.77 2.78
C LEU A 675 -18.94 10.15 3.22
N TYR A 676 -19.74 10.85 4.03
CA TYR A 676 -19.49 12.23 4.43
C TYR A 676 -19.65 12.42 5.94
N CYS A 677 -18.72 13.15 6.57
CA CYS A 677 -18.79 13.43 8.01
C CYS A 677 -19.62 14.69 8.35
N HIS A 678 -19.72 15.65 7.42
CA HIS A 678 -20.45 16.90 7.58
C HIS A 678 -21.17 17.27 6.26
N SER A 679 -22.21 18.10 6.35
CA SER A 679 -23.00 18.55 5.18
C SER A 679 -23.35 17.38 4.24
N ILE A 680 -23.87 16.29 4.83
CA ILE A 680 -23.97 14.98 4.19
C ILE A 680 -24.91 15.04 2.99
N MET A 681 -26.08 15.64 3.20
CA MET A 681 -27.09 15.83 2.17
C MET A 681 -26.58 16.79 1.09
N GLU A 682 -25.90 17.87 1.45
CA GLU A 682 -25.42 18.86 0.50
C GLU A 682 -24.31 18.32 -0.41
N HIS A 683 -23.43 17.44 0.11
CA HIS A 683 -22.50 16.68 -0.74
C HIS A 683 -23.24 15.73 -1.68
N HIS A 684 -24.26 15.02 -1.17
CA HIS A 684 -25.10 14.14 -1.98
C HIS A 684 -25.83 14.92 -3.10
N HIS A 685 -26.40 16.09 -2.80
CA HIS A 685 -27.05 16.97 -3.78
C HIS A 685 -26.08 17.42 -4.87
N PHE A 686 -24.85 17.77 -4.50
CA PHE A 686 -23.80 18.08 -5.47
C PHE A 686 -23.44 16.88 -6.36
N ASP A 687 -23.31 15.68 -5.80
CA ASP A 687 -23.02 14.47 -6.58
C ASP A 687 -24.15 14.13 -7.55
N GLN A 688 -25.41 14.29 -7.12
CA GLN A 688 -26.57 14.15 -8.01
C GLN A 688 -26.55 15.20 -9.14
N CYS A 689 -26.22 16.46 -8.81
CA CYS A 689 -26.05 17.51 -9.81
C CYS A 689 -24.97 17.14 -10.83
N LEU A 690 -23.82 16.66 -10.36
CA LEU A 690 -22.69 16.26 -11.21
C LEU A 690 -23.04 15.05 -12.08
N MET A 691 -23.76 14.06 -11.55
CA MET A 691 -24.27 12.92 -12.32
C MET A 691 -25.13 13.43 -13.48
N ILE A 692 -26.16 14.25 -13.21
CA ILE A 692 -27.07 14.78 -14.22
C ILE A 692 -26.32 15.62 -15.26
N LEU A 693 -25.39 16.48 -14.84
CA LEU A 693 -24.59 17.31 -15.76
C LEU A 693 -23.73 16.49 -16.73
N ASN A 694 -23.29 15.30 -16.33
CA ASN A 694 -22.47 14.41 -17.16
C ASN A 694 -23.28 13.34 -17.92
N SER A 695 -24.56 13.15 -17.58
CA SER A 695 -25.45 12.20 -18.25
C SER A 695 -25.69 12.56 -19.73
N PRO A 696 -25.58 11.61 -20.67
CA PRO A 696 -25.86 11.82 -22.10
C PRO A 696 -27.12 12.62 -22.39
N GLY A 697 -26.96 13.74 -23.12
CA GLY A 697 -28.05 14.65 -23.51
C GLY A 697 -28.36 15.75 -22.49
N ASN A 698 -27.72 15.77 -21.32
CA ASN A 698 -27.90 16.78 -20.28
C ASN A 698 -26.68 17.72 -20.14
N GLN A 699 -25.64 17.55 -20.96
CA GLN A 699 -24.37 18.28 -20.88
C GLN A 699 -24.50 19.77 -21.30
N ILE A 700 -25.23 20.58 -20.53
CA ILE A 700 -25.39 22.03 -20.75
C ILE A 700 -24.06 22.80 -20.63
N LEU A 701 -23.04 22.21 -19.99
CA LEU A 701 -21.70 22.78 -19.81
C LEU A 701 -20.71 22.38 -20.93
N SER A 702 -21.16 21.68 -21.97
CA SER A 702 -20.29 21.18 -23.06
C SER A 702 -19.63 22.28 -23.90
N GLY A 703 -20.15 23.51 -23.87
CA GLY A 703 -19.56 24.67 -24.54
C GLY A 703 -18.41 25.35 -23.77
N LEU A 704 -18.17 24.96 -22.51
CA LEU A 704 -17.12 25.55 -21.67
C LEU A 704 -15.73 24.99 -22.00
N SER A 705 -14.70 25.82 -21.85
CA SER A 705 -13.32 25.32 -21.78
C SER A 705 -13.10 24.48 -20.51
N ILE A 706 -12.01 23.70 -20.49
CA ILE A 706 -11.68 22.83 -19.34
C ILE A 706 -11.53 23.64 -18.03
N GLU A 707 -10.94 24.84 -18.09
CA GLU A 707 -10.73 25.67 -16.90
C GLU A 707 -12.02 26.36 -16.44
N GLU A 708 -12.88 26.80 -17.38
CA GLU A 708 -14.22 27.30 -17.07
C GLU A 708 -15.11 26.22 -16.48
N TYR A 709 -15.07 24.99 -17.01
CA TYR A 709 -15.80 23.84 -16.49
C TYR A 709 -15.41 23.53 -15.04
N LYS A 710 -14.10 23.44 -14.75
CA LYS A 710 -13.58 23.24 -13.39
C LYS A 710 -14.02 24.36 -12.44
N THR A 711 -13.94 25.61 -12.90
CA THR A 711 -14.32 26.79 -12.10
C THR A 711 -15.82 26.80 -11.81
N THR A 712 -16.65 26.48 -12.82
CA THR A 712 -18.10 26.36 -12.70
C THR A 712 -18.48 25.28 -11.69
N LEU A 713 -17.90 24.08 -11.79
CA LEU A 713 -18.15 23.00 -10.83
C LEU A 713 -17.71 23.37 -9.41
N LYS A 714 -16.60 24.08 -9.26
CA LYS A 714 -16.15 24.58 -7.95
C LYS A 714 -17.19 25.51 -7.32
N ILE A 715 -17.72 26.47 -8.10
CA ILE A 715 -18.73 27.43 -7.61
C ILE A 715 -20.05 26.70 -7.30
N ILE A 716 -20.49 25.78 -8.16
CA ILE A 716 -21.69 24.97 -7.91
C ILE A 716 -21.55 24.20 -6.59
N LYS A 717 -20.42 23.52 -6.38
CA LYS A 717 -20.15 22.80 -5.13
C LYS A 717 -20.23 23.73 -3.92
N GLN A 718 -19.56 24.88 -3.99
CA GLN A 718 -19.53 25.85 -2.88
C GLN A 718 -20.92 26.44 -2.58
N ALA A 719 -21.71 26.72 -3.62
CA ALA A 719 -23.06 27.24 -3.49
C ALA A 719 -24.01 26.21 -2.88
N ILE A 720 -24.01 24.96 -3.37
CA ILE A 720 -24.83 23.89 -2.80
C ILE A 720 -24.44 23.63 -1.34
N LEU A 721 -23.13 23.54 -1.01
CA LEU A 721 -22.71 23.39 0.38
C LEU A 721 -23.11 24.58 1.27
N ALA A 722 -23.30 25.78 0.71
CA ALA A 722 -23.70 26.96 1.48
C ALA A 722 -25.18 26.94 1.92
N THR A 723 -26.01 26.01 1.42
CA THR A 723 -27.38 25.83 1.91
C THR A 723 -27.43 25.08 3.24
N ASP A 724 -26.34 24.41 3.65
CA ASP A 724 -26.22 23.89 5.01
C ASP A 724 -26.15 25.05 6.02
N LEU A 725 -27.23 25.20 6.80
CA LEU A 725 -27.32 26.26 7.80
C LEU A 725 -26.22 26.21 8.86
N ALA A 726 -25.61 25.05 9.13
CA ALA A 726 -24.47 24.97 10.04
C ALA A 726 -23.23 25.67 9.46
N LEU A 727 -22.98 25.51 8.15
CA LEU A 727 -21.91 26.22 7.44
C LEU A 727 -22.20 27.72 7.35
N TYR A 728 -23.45 28.09 7.09
CA TYR A 728 -23.88 29.49 7.14
C TYR A 728 -23.60 30.12 8.51
N ILE A 729 -24.01 29.48 9.62
CA ILE A 729 -23.79 29.99 10.98
C ILE A 729 -22.30 30.20 11.26
N LYS A 730 -21.43 29.29 10.77
CA LYS A 730 -19.98 29.39 10.93
C LYS A 730 -19.37 30.54 10.13
N ARG A 731 -19.87 30.81 8.92
CA ARG A 731 -19.28 31.79 7.98
C ARG A 731 -19.87 33.19 8.07
N ARG A 732 -21.15 33.33 8.45
CA ARG A 732 -21.87 34.61 8.41
C ARG A 732 -21.25 35.71 9.27
N GLY A 733 -20.60 35.35 10.38
CA GLY A 733 -19.98 36.33 11.28
C GLY A 733 -18.90 37.15 10.60
N GLU A 734 -18.07 36.50 9.76
CA GLU A 734 -17.06 37.17 8.95
C GLU A 734 -17.71 38.13 7.94
N PHE A 735 -18.76 37.67 7.25
CA PHE A 735 -19.44 38.47 6.24
C PHE A 735 -20.11 39.71 6.85
N PHE A 736 -20.86 39.52 7.94
CA PHE A 736 -21.55 40.62 8.61
C PHE A 736 -20.56 41.64 9.17
N GLU A 737 -19.41 41.20 9.67
CA GLU A 737 -18.38 42.10 10.17
C GLU A 737 -17.73 42.93 9.05
N LEU A 738 -17.47 42.33 7.88
CA LEU A 738 -16.98 43.04 6.69
C LEU A 738 -17.97 44.11 6.21
N ILE A 739 -19.26 43.77 6.18
CA ILE A 739 -20.34 44.70 5.80
C ILE A 739 -20.46 45.83 6.84
N ARG A 740 -20.54 45.50 8.12
CA ARG A 740 -20.66 46.47 9.22
C ARG A 740 -19.49 47.46 9.25
N LYS A 741 -18.28 47.02 8.89
CA LYS A 741 -17.08 47.86 8.82
C LYS A 741 -16.92 48.60 7.47
N ASN A 742 -17.82 48.41 6.51
CA ASN A 742 -17.66 48.92 5.13
C ASN A 742 -16.34 48.49 4.46
N GLN A 743 -15.88 47.27 4.76
CA GLN A 743 -14.62 46.70 4.24
C GLN A 743 -14.85 45.60 3.20
N PHE A 744 -16.11 45.31 2.89
CA PHE A 744 -16.47 44.29 1.91
C PHE A 744 -16.05 44.71 0.49
N ASN A 745 -15.23 43.88 -0.16
CA ASN A 745 -14.70 44.09 -1.51
C ASN A 745 -14.87 42.83 -2.37
N LEU A 746 -15.59 42.95 -3.50
CA LEU A 746 -15.84 41.85 -4.44
C LEU A 746 -14.64 41.47 -5.31
N GLU A 747 -13.62 42.32 -5.37
CA GLU A 747 -12.36 42.01 -6.06
C GLU A 747 -11.49 41.02 -5.27
N ASP A 748 -11.76 40.86 -3.97
CA ASP A 748 -11.11 39.84 -3.15
C ASP A 748 -11.78 38.47 -3.38
N PRO A 749 -11.05 37.45 -3.87
CA PRO A 749 -11.63 36.14 -4.19
C PRO A 749 -12.31 35.44 -3.01
N HIS A 750 -11.77 35.61 -1.79
CA HIS A 750 -12.31 34.99 -0.58
C HIS A 750 -13.59 35.69 -0.13
N GLN A 751 -13.61 37.02 -0.15
CA GLN A 751 -14.83 37.77 0.16
C GLN A 751 -15.91 37.56 -0.90
N LYS A 752 -15.54 37.41 -2.16
CA LYS A 752 -16.47 37.05 -3.24
C LYS A 752 -17.08 35.69 -3.01
N GLU A 753 -16.28 34.67 -2.68
CA GLU A 753 -16.78 33.35 -2.33
C GLU A 753 -17.76 33.41 -1.14
N LEU A 754 -17.41 34.18 -0.11
CA LEU A 754 -18.27 34.38 1.05
C LEU A 754 -19.60 35.04 0.66
N PHE A 755 -19.59 36.04 -0.21
CA PHE A 755 -20.80 36.67 -0.72
C PHE A 755 -21.67 35.72 -1.56
N LEU A 756 -21.07 34.93 -2.46
CA LEU A 756 -21.79 33.93 -3.25
C LEU A 756 -22.50 32.91 -2.35
N ALA A 757 -21.83 32.47 -1.28
CA ALA A 757 -22.41 31.60 -0.27
C ALA A 757 -23.62 32.25 0.43
N MET A 758 -23.47 33.50 0.91
CA MET A 758 -24.57 34.23 1.56
C MET A 758 -25.74 34.49 0.62
N LEU A 759 -25.46 34.80 -0.66
CA LEU A 759 -26.48 35.01 -1.68
C LEU A 759 -27.27 33.73 -1.95
N MET A 760 -26.59 32.58 -2.02
CA MET A 760 -27.24 31.29 -2.19
C MET A 760 -28.13 30.96 -0.99
N THR A 761 -27.64 31.11 0.25
CA THR A 761 -28.45 30.93 1.46
C THR A 761 -29.65 31.89 1.50
N ALA A 762 -29.48 33.14 1.06
CA ALA A 762 -30.57 34.12 1.04
C ALA A 762 -31.68 33.75 0.04
N CYS A 763 -31.30 33.16 -1.10
CA CYS A 763 -32.28 32.71 -2.09
C CYS A 763 -33.02 31.45 -1.64
N ASP A 764 -32.32 30.53 -0.98
CA ASP A 764 -32.90 29.32 -0.38
C ASP A 764 -33.93 29.67 0.70
N LEU A 765 -33.58 30.59 1.59
CA LEU A 765 -34.47 31.08 2.66
C LEU A 765 -35.53 32.09 2.17
N SER A 766 -35.66 32.33 0.87
CA SER A 766 -36.49 33.40 0.31
C SER A 766 -37.98 33.25 0.60
N ALA A 767 -38.46 32.04 0.91
CA ALA A 767 -39.83 31.77 1.32
C ALA A 767 -40.29 32.68 2.47
N ILE A 768 -39.40 33.03 3.41
CA ILE A 768 -39.70 33.89 4.56
C ILE A 768 -39.97 35.35 4.17
N THR A 769 -39.68 35.74 2.93
CA THR A 769 -39.85 37.10 2.40
C THR A 769 -41.10 37.25 1.53
N LYS A 770 -41.73 36.14 1.14
CA LYS A 770 -42.90 36.12 0.25
C LYS A 770 -44.13 36.75 0.93
N PRO A 771 -45.14 37.23 0.17
CA PRO A 771 -46.36 37.77 0.75
C PRO A 771 -47.01 36.81 1.75
N TRP A 772 -47.61 37.36 2.81
CA TRP A 772 -48.10 36.58 3.96
C TRP A 772 -48.95 35.34 3.59
N PRO A 773 -49.93 35.38 2.67
CA PRO A 773 -50.71 34.17 2.33
C PRO A 773 -49.85 33.04 1.75
N ILE A 774 -48.80 33.39 1.00
CA ILE A 774 -47.87 32.46 0.39
C ILE A 774 -46.93 31.91 1.48
N GLN A 775 -46.32 32.80 2.28
CA GLN A 775 -45.39 32.40 3.32
C GLN A 775 -46.06 31.52 4.38
N GLN A 776 -47.31 31.81 4.76
CA GLN A 776 -48.09 30.99 5.69
C GLN A 776 -48.26 29.56 5.15
N ARG A 777 -48.65 29.41 3.88
CA ARG A 777 -48.80 28.10 3.23
C ARG A 777 -47.47 27.35 3.14
N ILE A 778 -46.38 28.05 2.82
CA ILE A 778 -45.04 27.44 2.78
C ILE A 778 -44.61 26.98 4.18
N ALA A 779 -44.83 27.78 5.22
CA ALA A 779 -44.51 27.41 6.60
C ALA A 779 -45.26 26.14 7.04
N GLU A 780 -46.50 25.94 6.57
CA GLU A 780 -47.24 24.70 6.80
C GLU A 780 -46.65 23.48 6.07
N LEU A 781 -46.13 23.65 4.85
CA LEU A 781 -45.42 22.59 4.13
C LEU A 781 -44.12 22.20 4.85
N VAL A 782 -43.31 23.18 5.27
CA VAL A 782 -42.07 22.95 6.03
C VAL A 782 -42.37 22.24 7.36
N ALA A 783 -43.38 22.71 8.10
CA ALA A 783 -43.79 22.08 9.34
C ALA A 783 -44.28 20.63 9.12
N THR A 784 -45.01 20.38 8.03
CA THR A 784 -45.46 19.03 7.68
C THR A 784 -44.27 18.09 7.45
N GLU A 785 -43.26 18.54 6.72
CA GLU A 785 -42.03 17.76 6.51
C GLU A 785 -41.28 17.47 7.82
N PHE A 786 -41.12 18.49 8.68
CA PHE A 786 -40.49 18.33 9.99
C PHE A 786 -41.26 17.36 10.90
N PHE A 787 -42.58 17.38 10.85
CA PHE A 787 -43.41 16.43 11.59
C PHE A 787 -43.29 15.01 11.02
N ASP A 788 -43.23 14.85 9.70
CA ASP A 788 -43.03 13.54 9.08
C ASP A 788 -41.64 12.97 9.40
N GLN A 789 -40.61 13.81 9.56
CA GLN A 789 -39.33 13.40 10.14
C GLN A 789 -39.48 13.00 11.61
N GLY A 790 -40.09 13.84 12.45
CA GLY A 790 -40.20 13.56 13.89
C GLY A 790 -41.02 12.30 14.20
N ASP A 791 -42.05 12.01 13.42
CA ASP A 791 -42.82 10.77 13.51
C ASP A 791 -41.98 9.54 13.14
N ARG A 792 -41.09 9.67 12.14
CA ARG A 792 -40.10 8.63 11.80
C ARG A 792 -39.06 8.46 12.89
N GLU A 793 -38.51 9.54 13.45
CA GLU A 793 -37.56 9.47 14.57
C GLU A 793 -38.16 8.72 15.76
N ARG A 794 -39.42 9.00 16.09
CA ARG A 794 -40.14 8.32 17.16
C ARG A 794 -40.35 6.84 16.86
N LYS A 795 -40.74 6.50 15.63
CA LYS A 795 -41.09 5.12 15.23
C LYS A 795 -39.87 4.23 14.98
N GLU A 796 -38.87 4.75 14.28
CA GLU A 796 -37.72 3.99 13.77
C GLU A 796 -36.54 4.03 14.74
N LEU A 797 -36.33 5.15 15.43
CA LEU A 797 -35.18 5.35 16.32
C LEU A 797 -35.55 5.31 17.81
N ASN A 798 -36.85 5.26 18.15
CA ASN A 798 -37.36 5.34 19.53
C ASN A 798 -36.88 6.59 20.29
N ILE A 799 -36.74 7.73 19.60
CA ILE A 799 -36.31 9.00 20.19
C ILE A 799 -37.50 9.96 20.28
N GLU A 800 -37.58 10.75 21.35
CA GLU A 800 -38.54 11.86 21.41
C GLU A 800 -38.09 12.99 20.47
N PRO A 801 -38.89 13.36 19.44
CA PRO A 801 -38.50 14.39 18.50
C PRO A 801 -38.42 15.76 19.17
N THR A 802 -37.54 16.62 18.66
CA THR A 802 -37.42 18.01 19.13
C THR A 802 -38.74 18.77 18.95
N ASP A 803 -38.94 19.85 19.70
CA ASP A 803 -40.17 20.66 19.61
C ASP A 803 -40.51 21.12 18.19
N LEU A 804 -39.49 21.34 17.35
CA LEU A 804 -39.66 21.73 15.94
C LEU A 804 -40.30 20.61 15.09
N MET A 805 -39.99 19.36 15.43
CA MET A 805 -40.38 18.16 14.69
C MET A 805 -41.51 17.39 15.38
N ASN A 806 -41.94 17.81 16.57
CA ASN A 806 -43.02 17.17 17.29
C ASN A 806 -44.39 17.73 16.84
N ARG A 807 -45.16 16.92 16.12
CA ARG A 807 -46.51 17.26 15.63
C ARG A 807 -47.47 17.71 16.74
N GLU A 808 -47.29 17.22 17.95
CA GLU A 808 -48.11 17.58 19.12
C GLU A 808 -47.85 19.02 19.59
N LYS A 809 -46.69 19.59 19.25
CA LYS A 809 -46.29 20.97 19.58
C LYS A 809 -46.53 21.94 18.43
N LYS A 810 -47.47 21.64 17.51
CA LYS A 810 -47.86 22.51 16.39
C LYS A 810 -48.24 23.93 16.83
N ASN A 811 -48.77 24.09 18.04
CA ASN A 811 -49.08 25.39 18.62
C ASN A 811 -47.83 26.28 18.86
N LYS A 812 -46.61 25.75 18.85
CA LYS A 812 -45.38 26.54 18.99
C LYS A 812 -44.85 27.11 17.68
N ILE A 813 -45.42 26.72 16.52
CA ILE A 813 -44.90 27.15 15.21
C ILE A 813 -44.70 28.68 15.12
N PRO A 814 -45.67 29.55 15.50
CA PRO A 814 -45.48 30.98 15.37
C PRO A 814 -44.29 31.54 16.14
N SER A 815 -44.08 31.14 17.40
CA SER A 815 -42.93 31.60 18.19
C SER A 815 -41.60 31.10 17.63
N MET A 816 -41.58 29.87 17.10
CA MET A 816 -40.40 29.31 16.44
C MET A 816 -40.06 30.04 15.14
N GLN A 817 -41.07 30.46 14.36
CA GLN A 817 -40.86 31.27 13.16
C GLN A 817 -40.26 32.63 13.50
N VAL A 818 -40.74 33.30 14.56
CA VAL A 818 -40.13 34.55 15.05
C VAL A 818 -38.66 34.32 15.41
N GLY A 819 -38.37 33.29 16.21
CA GLY A 819 -36.99 32.96 16.61
C GLY A 819 -36.08 32.65 15.42
N PHE A 820 -36.59 31.92 14.42
CA PHE A 820 -35.86 31.63 13.19
C PHE A 820 -35.57 32.89 12.37
N ILE A 821 -36.55 33.77 12.21
CA ILE A 821 -36.37 35.04 11.50
C ILE A 821 -35.28 35.89 12.17
N ASP A 822 -35.37 36.05 13.48
CA ASP A 822 -34.46 36.90 14.25
C ASP A 822 -33.03 36.33 14.29
N ALA A 823 -32.90 35.02 14.45
CA ALA A 823 -31.61 34.37 14.60
C ALA A 823 -30.89 34.12 13.26
N ILE A 824 -31.62 33.88 12.17
CA ILE A 824 -31.05 33.40 10.89
C ILE A 824 -31.26 34.41 9.76
N CYS A 825 -32.48 34.88 9.55
CA CYS A 825 -32.88 35.53 8.30
C CYS A 825 -32.62 37.03 8.28
N LEU A 826 -32.96 37.75 9.35
CA LEU A 826 -33.04 39.21 9.33
C LEU A 826 -31.68 39.85 9.00
N GLN A 827 -30.63 39.44 9.70
CA GLN A 827 -29.27 39.94 9.48
C GLN A 827 -28.74 39.61 8.08
N LEU A 828 -29.14 38.46 7.51
CA LEU A 828 -28.75 38.06 6.16
C LEU A 828 -29.33 39.02 5.12
N TYR A 829 -30.63 39.32 5.22
CA TYR A 829 -31.27 40.26 4.29
C TYR A 829 -30.80 41.70 4.52
N GLU A 830 -30.53 42.12 5.76
CA GLU A 830 -29.92 43.42 6.04
C GLU A 830 -28.54 43.55 5.38
N ALA A 831 -27.68 42.54 5.52
CA ALA A 831 -26.38 42.52 4.88
C ALA A 831 -26.49 42.47 3.34
N LEU A 832 -27.43 41.71 2.79
CA LEU A 832 -27.67 41.67 1.33
C LEU A 832 -28.13 43.04 0.80
N THR A 833 -29.00 43.74 1.53
CA THR A 833 -29.44 45.09 1.14
C THR A 833 -28.32 46.12 1.20
N HIS A 834 -27.31 45.91 2.05
CA HIS A 834 -26.12 46.76 2.06
C HIS A 834 -25.24 46.53 0.84
N VAL A 835 -25.22 45.31 0.28
CA VAL A 835 -24.52 45.03 -0.98
C VAL A 835 -25.31 45.55 -2.18
N SER A 836 -26.64 45.44 -2.16
CA SER A 836 -27.52 46.01 -3.17
C SER A 836 -28.85 46.48 -2.57
N GLU A 837 -29.07 47.80 -2.58
CA GLU A 837 -30.30 48.40 -2.05
C GLU A 837 -31.55 47.91 -2.80
N ASP A 838 -31.42 47.53 -4.07
CA ASP A 838 -32.54 47.00 -4.87
C ASP A 838 -33.04 45.62 -4.36
N CYS A 839 -32.30 44.94 -3.47
CA CYS A 839 -32.75 43.75 -2.75
C CYS A 839 -33.62 44.08 -1.52
N PHE A 840 -33.89 45.36 -1.23
CA PHE A 840 -34.72 45.79 -0.10
C PHE A 840 -36.10 45.09 0.02
N PRO A 841 -36.79 44.73 -1.08
CA PRO A 841 -38.05 43.98 -0.97
C PRO A 841 -37.93 42.67 -0.20
N LEU A 842 -36.77 41.99 -0.22
CA LEU A 842 -36.53 40.78 0.57
C LEU A 842 -36.52 41.08 2.07
N LEU A 843 -35.81 42.13 2.47
CA LEU A 843 -35.74 42.57 3.87
C LEU A 843 -37.10 43.06 4.37
N ASP A 844 -37.80 43.86 3.58
CA ASP A 844 -39.13 44.37 3.92
C ASP A 844 -40.14 43.22 4.07
N GLY A 845 -40.13 42.26 3.14
CA GLY A 845 -40.93 41.04 3.22
C GLY A 845 -40.65 40.22 4.49
N CYS A 846 -39.36 40.03 4.82
CA CYS A 846 -38.94 39.35 6.04
C CYS A 846 -39.47 40.05 7.30
N ARG A 847 -39.34 41.38 7.39
CA ARG A 847 -39.84 42.19 8.52
C ARG A 847 -41.36 42.13 8.66
N LYS A 848 -42.10 42.20 7.54
CA LYS A 848 -43.56 42.09 7.53
C LYS A 848 -44.04 40.72 8.03
N ASN A 849 -43.41 39.64 7.56
CA ASN A 849 -43.76 38.29 8.00
C ASN A 849 -43.39 38.06 9.48
N ARG A 850 -42.27 38.61 9.95
CA ARG A 850 -41.92 38.61 11.39
C ARG A 850 -43.04 39.20 12.24
N GLN A 851 -43.57 40.37 11.85
CA GLN A 851 -44.67 41.02 12.58
C GLN A 851 -45.95 40.16 12.59
N LYS A 852 -46.26 39.50 11.48
CA LYS A 852 -47.41 38.59 11.38
C LYS A 852 -47.24 37.36 12.28
N TRP A 853 -46.07 36.74 12.30
CA TRP A 853 -45.76 35.62 13.19
C TRP A 853 -45.77 36.04 14.66
N GLN A 854 -45.24 37.22 14.99
CA GLN A 854 -45.27 37.78 16.33
C GLN A 854 -46.72 37.97 16.83
N ALA A 855 -47.59 38.55 15.99
CA ALA A 855 -49.00 38.71 16.34
C ALA A 855 -49.70 37.37 16.57
N LEU A 856 -49.39 36.34 15.77
CA LEU A 856 -49.92 34.98 15.98
C LEU A 856 -49.39 34.33 17.26
N ALA A 857 -48.11 34.50 17.57
CA ALA A 857 -47.49 33.97 18.79
C ALA A 857 -48.13 34.59 20.04
N GLU A 858 -48.30 35.91 20.07
CA GLU A 858 -48.96 36.62 21.16
C GLU A 858 -50.43 36.23 21.31
N GLN A 859 -51.13 35.98 20.19
CA GLN A 859 -52.51 35.52 20.21
C GLN A 859 -52.62 34.11 20.83
N GLN A 860 -51.71 33.20 20.47
CA GLN A 860 -51.67 31.85 21.04
C GLN A 860 -51.35 31.87 22.53
N GLU A 861 -50.40 32.71 22.96
CA GLU A 861 -50.04 32.87 24.37
C GLU A 861 -51.24 33.38 25.20
N LYS A 862 -51.96 34.38 24.70
CA LYS A 862 -53.20 34.89 25.33
C LYS A 862 -54.28 33.81 25.43
N MET A 863 -54.43 32.95 24.42
CA MET A 863 -55.40 31.84 24.46
C MET A 863 -55.02 30.77 25.49
N LEU A 864 -53.73 30.46 25.64
CA LEU A 864 -53.22 29.53 26.66
C LEU A 864 -53.50 30.05 28.07
N ILE A 865 -53.16 31.31 28.35
CA ILE A 865 -53.41 31.96 29.65
C ILE A 865 -54.91 31.99 29.99
N ASN A 866 -55.76 32.36 29.02
CA ASN A 866 -57.20 32.39 29.24
C ASN A 866 -57.80 30.97 29.39
N GLY A 867 -57.27 29.97 28.68
CA GLY A 867 -57.71 28.58 28.76
C GLY A 867 -57.40 27.94 30.12
N GLU A 868 -56.20 28.17 30.68
CA GLU A 868 -55.83 27.68 32.01
C GLU A 868 -56.64 28.36 33.13
N SER A 869 -56.95 29.65 32.97
CA SER A 869 -57.83 30.35 33.92
C SER A 869 -59.27 29.81 33.96
N GLY A 870 -59.71 29.08 32.91
CA GLY A 870 -61.00 28.41 32.85
C GLY A 870 -61.05 27.06 33.57
N GLN A 871 -59.91 26.36 33.73
CA GLN A 871 -59.86 25.06 34.42
C GLN A 871 -59.65 25.18 35.93
N ALA A 872 -59.09 26.29 36.43
CA ALA A 872 -58.94 26.52 37.87
C ALA A 872 -60.25 26.75 38.64
N LYS A 873 -61.43 26.69 37.99
CA LYS A 873 -62.75 26.83 38.63
C LYS A 873 -63.61 25.55 38.62
N ARG A 874 -63.02 24.37 38.43
CA ARG A 874 -63.76 23.09 38.46
C ARG A 874 -63.23 22.01 39.41
N ASN A 875 -62.41 22.38 40.39
CA ASN A 875 -62.33 21.65 41.66
C ASN A 875 -63.19 22.39 42.68
#